data_AF-A0A4Y4C1B1-F1
#
_entry.id   AF-A0A4Y4C1B1-F1
#
_cell.length_a   1.000
_cell.length_b   1.000
_cell.length_c   1.000
_cell.angle_alpha   90.00
_cell.angle_beta   90.00
_cell.angle_gamma   90.00
#
_symmetry.space_group_name_H-M   'P 1'
#
loop_
_entity.id
_entity.type
_entity.pdbx_description
1 polymer ?
#
loop_
_entity_poly.entity_id
_entity_poly.type
_entity_poly.pdbx_seq_one_letter_code
_entity_poly.pdbx_strand_id
1 'polypeptide(L)'
;MHVLSVDTSTSYVIAGVVEVSEDAVRTLAHRTELNPRGHMEVLTPNIVDCLAQAGLSPADLDAVVVGTGPGPFTGLRVGMATGAAFGEALNIPVHGVESHVATACSTGTPDSSPVLVVSDARRREWYWSVVDATTAAIVDGPSVSAPGVLTDRHPDATVLAAREIAAKPELVPASWNVTDEDAHPTPEGLVTAALRRHTLAGLRRPGEPLGALYLRRPDAVVPTRKPVSEALDFSGVDLAEAVGAPVVAALTVEDAEACATIEESVFAGDSPWSAAAFRSEIAAPHTRYIGLFREGTLLGFAGLAMAGPLDDPEFEVHTIALSPDAQGHGWSKLLMDPLIELADRHGGPVFLEVRTDSEPAVGLYRTYGFTVTGTRRGYYQPSGADAFTMHRPAAVQPSVVTDNAVAPASTPRIILGIESSCDETGVGIVELGEHEGQTRVTQISNRVASSMEQHARFGGVVPEIASRAHLEALVPTLQAARADLEKATGRTRPDAVSATVGPGLAGALLVGAAAAKACAAAWEVPFYGVNHLGGHVAVDTLHTGDAYGGNRDADIPDDLPHAVALLVSGGHTQILEVHGVGKPMRELGSTLDDAAGEAYDKVARLLGLGYPGGPVIDRLAANGDPTAVPFPRGLSKKSDPAYDFSFSGLKTAVARFVEQADRRGETVAVEDLCASFQEAVVDVLTAKAVKACRDTGASVLLLGGGVSANRRLRALAAARCASAGVTLHVPPLPLCTDNGVMIATLAAHLIGAGTAPSGLRVATDPSMDVEVPVLALGEVER
;
A
#
# COMPACT_ATOMS: atom_id res chain seq x y z
N MET A 1 -37.34 -8.95 -3.37
CA MET A 1 -35.91 -9.02 -3.74
C MET A 1 -35.14 -8.50 -2.56
N HIS A 2 -34.10 -9.18 -2.09
CA HIS A 2 -33.25 -8.67 -1.01
C HIS A 2 -31.96 -8.11 -1.59
N VAL A 3 -31.67 -6.86 -1.26
CA VAL A 3 -30.51 -6.13 -1.78
C VAL A 3 -29.60 -5.78 -0.62
N LEU A 4 -28.34 -6.20 -0.70
CA LEU A 4 -27.30 -5.73 0.19
C LEU A 4 -26.85 -4.35 -0.28
N SER A 5 -26.90 -3.35 0.60
CA SER A 5 -26.45 -1.99 0.30
C SER A 5 -25.32 -1.58 1.22
N VAL A 6 -24.21 -1.11 0.67
CA VAL A 6 -23.04 -0.68 1.44
C VAL A 6 -22.44 0.63 0.94
N ASP A 7 -21.95 1.46 1.85
CA ASP A 7 -21.20 2.68 1.52
C ASP A 7 -20.16 2.99 2.60
N THR A 8 -18.95 3.37 2.17
CA THR A 8 -17.81 3.77 3.01
C THR A 8 -17.11 5.01 2.45
N SER A 9 -17.82 5.79 1.62
CA SER A 9 -17.33 7.00 0.97
C SER A 9 -17.32 8.22 1.90
N THR A 10 -17.95 8.10 3.07
CA THR A 10 -17.98 9.16 4.09
C THR A 10 -17.26 8.70 5.35
N SER A 11 -17.33 9.50 6.42
CA SER A 11 -16.88 9.09 7.75
C SER A 11 -17.74 7.97 8.35
N TYR A 12 -18.88 7.67 7.74
CA TYR A 12 -19.74 6.56 8.12
C TYR A 12 -19.38 5.27 7.38
N VAL A 13 -19.48 4.17 8.10
CA VAL A 13 -19.54 2.81 7.56
C VAL A 13 -21.00 2.39 7.57
N ILE A 14 -21.54 2.18 6.37
CA ILE A 14 -22.95 1.87 6.16
C ILE A 14 -23.07 0.47 5.58
N ALA A 15 -23.88 -0.36 6.24
CA ALA A 15 -24.33 -1.64 5.73
C ALA A 15 -25.83 -1.78 5.99
N GLY A 16 -26.57 -2.37 5.06
CA GLY A 16 -27.98 -2.66 5.26
C GLY A 16 -28.51 -3.68 4.27
N VAL A 17 -29.61 -4.32 4.66
CA VAL A 17 -30.36 -5.24 3.81
C VAL A 17 -31.73 -4.62 3.55
N VAL A 18 -32.02 -4.41 2.28
CA VAL A 18 -33.23 -3.72 1.82
C VAL A 18 -34.08 -4.68 1.02
N GLU A 19 -35.35 -4.79 1.39
CA GLU A 19 -36.36 -5.49 0.62
C GLU A 19 -36.93 -4.55 -0.45
N VAL A 20 -36.94 -5.03 -1.69
CA VAL A 20 -37.52 -4.33 -2.84
C VAL A 20 -38.65 -5.16 -3.44
N SER A 21 -39.78 -4.49 -3.64
CA SER A 21 -40.97 -4.96 -4.35
C SER A 21 -41.38 -3.93 -5.42
N GLU A 22 -42.41 -4.23 -6.22
CA GLU A 22 -42.89 -3.27 -7.25
C GLU A 22 -43.42 -1.96 -6.63
N ASP A 23 -43.98 -2.03 -5.42
CA ASP A 23 -44.67 -0.90 -4.78
C ASP A 23 -43.90 -0.28 -3.60
N ALA A 24 -42.81 -0.93 -3.15
CA ALA A 24 -42.12 -0.51 -1.93
C ALA A 24 -40.64 -0.88 -1.88
N VAL A 25 -39.86 0.02 -1.28
CA VAL A 25 -38.48 -0.18 -0.82
C VAL A 25 -38.51 -0.13 0.71
N ARG A 26 -38.00 -1.15 1.39
CA ARG A 26 -38.07 -1.27 2.85
C ARG A 26 -36.76 -1.76 3.42
N THR A 27 -36.13 -0.98 4.29
CA THR A 27 -34.95 -1.43 5.03
C THR A 27 -35.36 -2.48 6.08
N LEU A 28 -34.82 -3.71 5.97
CA LEU A 28 -35.06 -4.80 6.93
C LEU A 28 -34.13 -4.69 8.15
N ALA A 29 -32.87 -4.34 7.91
CA ALA A 29 -31.87 -4.10 8.94
C ALA A 29 -30.77 -3.18 8.39
N HIS A 30 -30.16 -2.37 9.26
CA HIS A 30 -28.98 -1.59 8.91
C HIS A 30 -28.06 -1.34 10.10
N ARG A 31 -26.82 -0.96 9.78
CA ARG A 31 -25.81 -0.43 10.68
C ARG A 31 -25.23 0.82 10.03
N THR A 32 -25.16 1.89 10.80
CA THR A 32 -24.50 3.15 10.43
C THR A 32 -23.56 3.49 11.57
N GLU A 33 -22.25 3.36 11.34
CA GLU A 33 -21.23 3.57 12.36
C GLU A 33 -20.32 4.72 11.95
N LEU A 34 -20.15 5.71 12.84
CA LEU A 34 -19.16 6.77 12.62
C LEU A 34 -17.78 6.22 12.91
N ASN A 35 -17.07 5.79 11.88
CA ASN A 35 -15.75 5.18 12.02
C ASN A 35 -14.85 5.56 10.83
N PRO A 36 -14.24 6.76 10.83
CA PRO A 36 -13.51 7.30 9.69
C PRO A 36 -12.16 6.61 9.40
N ARG A 37 -11.75 5.63 10.23
CA ARG A 37 -10.47 4.92 10.12
C ARG A 37 -10.59 3.40 10.19
N GLY A 38 -11.69 2.86 10.71
CA GLY A 38 -11.91 1.43 10.93
C GLY A 38 -12.85 0.77 9.92
N HIS A 39 -12.96 1.29 8.69
CA HIS A 39 -13.90 0.78 7.69
C HIS A 39 -13.72 -0.72 7.42
N MET A 40 -12.48 -1.22 7.44
CA MET A 40 -12.13 -2.60 7.07
C MET A 40 -12.46 -3.60 8.18
N GLU A 41 -12.35 -3.18 9.43
CA GLU A 41 -12.63 -3.96 10.63
C GLU A 41 -14.13 -4.11 10.87
N VAL A 42 -14.93 -3.10 10.51
CA VAL A 42 -16.35 -3.04 10.90
C VAL A 42 -17.34 -3.31 9.78
N LEU A 43 -16.99 -3.04 8.51
CA LEU A 43 -17.96 -3.19 7.40
C LEU A 43 -18.48 -4.61 7.26
N THR A 44 -17.60 -5.61 7.14
CA THR A 44 -18.03 -7.00 6.93
C THR A 44 -18.81 -7.55 8.15
N PRO A 45 -18.36 -7.35 9.40
CA PRO A 45 -19.18 -7.69 10.57
C PRO A 45 -20.55 -7.01 10.57
N ASN A 46 -20.63 -5.73 10.20
CA ASN A 46 -21.90 -5.00 10.12
C ASN A 46 -22.85 -5.61 9.07
N ILE A 47 -22.33 -6.11 7.94
CA ILE A 47 -23.12 -6.85 6.94
C ILE A 47 -23.70 -8.13 7.54
N VAL A 48 -22.88 -8.92 8.22
CA VAL A 48 -23.30 -10.18 8.87
C VAL A 48 -24.38 -9.92 9.91
N ASP A 49 -24.20 -8.90 10.76
CA ASP A 49 -25.17 -8.52 11.78
C ASP A 49 -26.50 -8.05 11.16
N CYS A 50 -26.45 -7.34 10.03
CA CYS A 50 -27.66 -6.93 9.31
C CYS A 50 -28.42 -8.13 8.75
N LEU A 51 -27.74 -9.08 8.13
CA LEU A 51 -28.34 -10.31 7.61
C LEU A 51 -29.01 -11.11 8.75
N ALA A 52 -28.29 -11.31 9.85
CA ALA A 52 -28.81 -12.00 11.03
C ALA A 52 -30.04 -11.30 11.63
N GLN A 53 -30.00 -9.97 11.78
CA GLN A 53 -31.14 -9.20 12.27
C GLN A 53 -32.35 -9.25 11.32
N ALA A 54 -32.12 -9.30 10.01
CA ALA A 54 -33.16 -9.47 9.00
C ALA A 54 -33.71 -10.92 8.93
N GLY A 55 -33.09 -11.87 9.63
CA GLY A 55 -33.42 -13.29 9.54
C GLY A 55 -33.07 -13.91 8.18
N LEU A 56 -32.03 -13.39 7.53
CA LEU A 56 -31.57 -13.79 6.20
C LEU A 56 -30.16 -14.38 6.29
N SER A 57 -29.85 -15.28 5.35
CA SER A 57 -28.51 -15.76 5.05
C SER A 57 -27.93 -15.00 3.84
N PRO A 58 -26.61 -15.03 3.60
CA PRO A 58 -26.03 -14.48 2.38
C PRO A 58 -26.67 -15.03 1.09
N ALA A 59 -27.11 -16.29 1.08
CA ALA A 59 -27.75 -16.92 -0.06
C ALA A 59 -29.14 -16.35 -0.40
N ASP A 60 -29.76 -15.60 0.51
CA ASP A 60 -31.06 -14.96 0.29
C ASP A 60 -30.94 -13.60 -0.42
N LEU A 61 -29.72 -13.11 -0.64
CA LEU A 61 -29.44 -11.87 -1.37
C LEU A 61 -29.60 -12.07 -2.88
N ASP A 62 -30.27 -11.13 -3.54
CA ASP A 62 -30.50 -11.14 -4.99
C ASP A 62 -29.56 -10.18 -5.75
N ALA A 63 -29.04 -9.13 -5.09
CA ALA A 63 -28.08 -8.18 -5.66
C ALA A 63 -27.34 -7.40 -4.57
N VAL A 64 -26.27 -6.72 -4.98
CA VAL A 64 -25.50 -5.77 -4.15
C VAL A 64 -25.55 -4.37 -4.77
N VAL A 65 -25.74 -3.34 -3.96
CA VAL A 65 -25.63 -1.93 -4.35
C VAL A 65 -24.52 -1.29 -3.52
N VAL A 66 -23.57 -0.62 -4.17
CA VAL A 66 -22.36 -0.11 -3.54
C VAL A 66 -22.18 1.38 -3.84
N GLY A 67 -21.85 2.15 -2.82
CA GLY A 67 -21.38 3.52 -2.97
C GLY A 67 -20.06 3.62 -3.75
N THR A 68 -20.03 4.41 -4.82
CA THR A 68 -18.83 4.61 -5.66
C THR A 68 -18.11 5.93 -5.40
N GLY A 69 -18.55 6.69 -4.40
CA GLY A 69 -18.01 8.00 -4.06
C GLY A 69 -18.84 9.15 -4.65
N PRO A 70 -18.35 10.40 -4.58
CA PRO A 70 -17.00 10.77 -4.19
C PRO A 70 -16.73 10.59 -2.69
N GLY A 71 -15.48 10.32 -2.31
CA GLY A 71 -15.08 10.05 -0.93
C GLY A 71 -13.57 9.85 -0.78
N PRO A 72 -13.02 9.81 0.46
CA PRO A 72 -11.61 9.55 0.70
C PRO A 72 -11.23 8.14 0.25
N PHE A 73 -10.04 8.03 -0.36
CA PHE A 73 -9.61 6.85 -1.12
C PHE A 73 -9.66 5.53 -0.34
N THR A 74 -9.19 5.54 0.91
CA THR A 74 -9.08 4.34 1.75
C THR A 74 -10.45 3.73 2.04
N GLY A 75 -11.40 4.52 2.56
CA GLY A 75 -12.74 4.06 2.87
C GLY A 75 -13.47 3.57 1.62
N LEU A 76 -13.44 4.35 0.53
CA LEU A 76 -14.11 4.03 -0.73
C LEU A 76 -13.72 2.65 -1.28
N ARG A 77 -12.42 2.32 -1.28
CA ARG A 77 -11.91 1.03 -1.77
C ARG A 77 -12.42 -0.15 -0.96
N VAL A 78 -12.50 -0.01 0.37
CA VAL A 78 -12.98 -1.08 1.26
C VAL A 78 -14.43 -1.44 0.90
N GLY A 79 -15.32 -0.46 0.78
CA GLY A 79 -16.73 -0.70 0.42
C GLY A 79 -16.88 -1.32 -0.96
N MET A 80 -16.17 -0.78 -1.96
CA MET A 80 -16.19 -1.29 -3.32
C MET A 80 -15.65 -2.72 -3.43
N ALA A 81 -14.48 -3.00 -2.85
CA ALA A 81 -13.89 -4.34 -2.85
C ALA A 81 -14.79 -5.34 -2.13
N THR A 82 -15.37 -4.96 -0.98
CA THR A 82 -16.30 -5.79 -0.21
C THR A 82 -17.56 -6.13 -1.02
N GLY A 83 -18.22 -5.12 -1.61
CA GLY A 83 -19.45 -5.35 -2.37
C GLY A 83 -19.21 -6.12 -3.67
N ALA A 84 -18.11 -5.84 -4.38
CA ALA A 84 -17.70 -6.59 -5.57
C ALA A 84 -17.43 -8.06 -5.25
N ALA A 85 -16.70 -8.33 -4.16
CA ALA A 85 -16.39 -9.69 -3.71
C ALA A 85 -17.64 -10.45 -3.23
N PHE A 86 -18.58 -9.80 -2.53
CA PHE A 86 -19.87 -10.41 -2.18
C PHE A 86 -20.66 -10.83 -3.41
N GLY A 87 -20.81 -9.92 -4.38
CA GLY A 87 -21.54 -10.21 -5.61
C GLY A 87 -20.90 -11.31 -6.43
N GLU A 88 -19.58 -11.27 -6.57
CA GLU A 88 -18.82 -12.33 -7.22
C GLU A 88 -19.01 -13.68 -6.50
N ALA A 89 -18.76 -13.73 -5.18
CA ALA A 89 -18.86 -14.95 -4.38
C ALA A 89 -20.23 -15.63 -4.47
N LEU A 90 -21.31 -14.84 -4.44
CA LEU A 90 -22.69 -15.32 -4.53
C LEU A 90 -23.21 -15.46 -5.97
N ASN A 91 -22.44 -15.01 -6.96
CA ASN A 91 -22.84 -14.92 -8.36
C ASN A 91 -24.14 -14.10 -8.55
N ILE A 92 -24.20 -12.94 -7.89
CA ILE A 92 -25.32 -11.99 -7.96
C ILE A 92 -24.86 -10.65 -8.53
N PRO A 93 -25.73 -9.89 -9.19
CA PRO A 93 -25.38 -8.59 -9.76
C PRO A 93 -24.90 -7.58 -8.71
N VAL A 94 -23.92 -6.76 -9.10
CA VAL A 94 -23.43 -5.63 -8.32
C VAL A 94 -23.67 -4.35 -9.10
N HIS A 95 -24.22 -3.33 -8.43
CA HIS A 95 -24.52 -2.03 -9.02
C HIS A 95 -23.83 -0.91 -8.24
N GLY A 96 -23.13 -0.03 -8.96
CA GLY A 96 -22.51 1.15 -8.38
C GLY A 96 -23.47 2.34 -8.37
N VAL A 97 -23.49 3.08 -7.27
CA VAL A 97 -24.25 4.33 -7.13
C VAL A 97 -23.35 5.39 -6.53
N GLU A 98 -23.32 6.59 -7.10
CA GLU A 98 -22.57 7.70 -6.50
C GLU A 98 -23.18 8.04 -5.14
N SER A 99 -22.33 8.11 -4.13
CA SER A 99 -22.71 8.30 -2.74
C SER A 99 -23.51 9.60 -2.53
N HIS A 100 -23.16 10.67 -3.24
CA HIS A 100 -23.97 11.90 -3.23
C HIS A 100 -25.39 11.70 -3.78
N VAL A 101 -25.57 10.86 -4.80
CA VAL A 101 -26.89 10.55 -5.35
C VAL A 101 -27.69 9.73 -4.35
N ALA A 102 -27.06 8.77 -3.67
CA ALA A 102 -27.68 8.01 -2.60
C ALA A 102 -28.11 8.90 -1.42
N THR A 103 -27.26 9.86 -1.00
CA THR A 103 -27.60 10.85 0.03
C THR A 103 -28.83 11.68 -0.40
N ALA A 104 -28.86 12.18 -1.63
CA ALA A 104 -30.01 12.94 -2.14
C ALA A 104 -31.30 12.09 -2.21
N CYS A 105 -31.19 10.79 -2.50
CA CYS A 105 -32.34 9.89 -2.53
C CYS A 105 -32.84 9.48 -1.14
N SER A 106 -32.10 9.78 -0.06
CA SER A 106 -32.44 9.38 1.31
C SER A 106 -33.46 10.31 1.99
N THR A 107 -33.60 11.55 1.52
CA THR A 107 -34.31 12.61 2.25
C THR A 107 -35.79 12.75 1.91
N GLY A 108 -36.34 11.88 1.06
CA GLY A 108 -37.77 11.87 0.73
C GLY A 108 -38.30 13.19 0.17
N THR A 109 -37.44 14.08 -0.35
CA THR A 109 -37.81 15.41 -0.82
C THR A 109 -38.87 15.31 -1.92
N PRO A 110 -40.12 15.75 -1.69
CA PRO A 110 -41.21 15.64 -2.67
C PRO A 110 -41.11 16.69 -3.79
N ASP A 111 -40.23 17.68 -3.64
CA ASP A 111 -40.08 18.78 -4.59
C ASP A 111 -39.11 18.43 -5.73
N SER A 112 -39.54 18.71 -6.95
CA SER A 112 -38.85 18.44 -8.23
C SER A 112 -37.57 19.26 -8.46
N SER A 113 -36.99 19.85 -7.42
CA SER A 113 -35.84 20.76 -7.54
C SER A 113 -34.55 20.03 -7.18
N PRO A 114 -33.49 20.15 -8.01
CA PRO A 114 -32.19 19.56 -7.71
C PRO A 114 -31.62 20.08 -6.37
N VAL A 115 -31.01 19.19 -5.60
CA VAL A 115 -30.38 19.49 -4.30
C VAL A 115 -28.86 19.43 -4.42
N LEU A 116 -28.17 20.36 -3.76
CA LEU A 116 -26.72 20.36 -3.68
C LEU A 116 -26.27 19.47 -2.52
N VAL A 117 -25.54 18.39 -2.81
CA VAL A 117 -24.94 17.51 -1.80
C VAL A 117 -23.47 17.87 -1.65
N VAL A 118 -23.04 18.07 -0.41
CA VAL A 118 -21.67 18.53 -0.09
C VAL A 118 -21.06 17.67 1.00
N SER A 119 -19.85 17.16 0.76
CA SER A 119 -19.07 16.38 1.73
C SER A 119 -17.61 16.83 1.79
N ASP A 120 -16.92 16.53 2.89
CA ASP A 120 -15.52 16.95 3.08
C ASP A 120 -14.58 16.18 2.14
N ALA A 121 -13.92 16.89 1.23
CA ALA A 121 -12.87 16.30 0.39
C ALA A 121 -11.49 16.34 1.07
N ARG A 122 -11.41 16.80 2.32
CA ARG A 122 -10.18 17.17 3.01
C ARG A 122 -9.43 18.26 2.21
N ARG A 123 -8.24 18.66 2.67
CA ARG A 123 -7.44 19.72 2.03
C ARG A 123 -8.20 21.04 1.78
N ARG A 124 -9.21 21.33 2.63
CA ARG A 124 -10.09 22.53 2.57
C ARG A 124 -10.89 22.63 1.27
N GLU A 125 -11.17 21.50 0.65
CA GLU A 125 -12.05 21.39 -0.49
C GLU A 125 -13.28 20.58 -0.10
N TRP A 126 -14.35 20.77 -0.86
CA TRP A 126 -15.57 20.00 -0.74
C TRP A 126 -15.75 19.16 -1.99
N TYR A 127 -16.13 17.90 -1.79
CA TYR A 127 -16.78 17.16 -2.84
C TYR A 127 -18.20 17.69 -2.94
N TRP A 128 -18.67 17.93 -4.15
CA TRP A 128 -20.03 18.39 -4.35
C TRP A 128 -20.67 17.84 -5.60
N SER A 129 -21.99 17.72 -5.57
CA SER A 129 -22.81 17.35 -6.72
C SER A 129 -24.18 17.99 -6.59
N VAL A 130 -24.70 18.56 -7.66
CA VAL A 130 -26.12 18.94 -7.73
C VAL A 130 -26.86 17.75 -8.29
N VAL A 131 -27.82 17.23 -7.52
CA VAL A 131 -28.51 15.97 -7.82
C VAL A 131 -30.00 16.23 -7.98
N ASP A 132 -30.57 15.82 -9.10
CA ASP A 132 -32.01 15.59 -9.20
C ASP A 132 -32.33 14.24 -8.55
N ALA A 133 -32.87 14.29 -7.33
CA ALA A 133 -33.21 13.09 -6.59
C ALA A 133 -34.23 12.25 -7.37
N THR A 134 -35.21 12.85 -8.05
CA THR A 134 -36.30 12.14 -8.74
C THR A 134 -35.80 11.20 -9.82
N THR A 135 -34.82 11.65 -10.60
CA THR A 135 -34.19 10.87 -11.67
C THR A 135 -32.90 10.17 -11.23
N ALA A 136 -32.43 10.43 -10.00
CA ALA A 136 -31.13 10.00 -9.49
C ALA A 136 -29.96 10.41 -10.42
N ALA A 137 -30.08 11.59 -11.04
CA ALA A 137 -29.09 12.11 -11.99
C ALA A 137 -28.30 13.27 -11.37
N ILE A 138 -26.98 13.28 -11.62
CA ILE A 138 -26.15 14.45 -11.31
C ILE A 138 -26.36 15.47 -12.43
N VAL A 139 -26.88 16.65 -12.09
CA VAL A 139 -27.14 17.73 -13.05
C VAL A 139 -25.98 18.71 -13.16
N ASP A 140 -25.16 18.82 -12.11
CA ASP A 140 -23.88 19.55 -12.12
C ASP A 140 -22.88 18.90 -11.15
N GLY A 141 -21.59 18.96 -11.48
CA GLY A 141 -20.56 18.10 -10.90
C GLY A 141 -20.61 16.67 -11.48
N PRO A 142 -20.16 15.64 -10.76
CA PRO A 142 -19.51 15.70 -9.45
C PRO A 142 -18.14 16.39 -9.57
N SER A 143 -17.78 17.20 -8.58
CA SER A 143 -16.51 17.94 -8.61
C SER A 143 -15.91 18.08 -7.21
N VAL A 144 -14.64 18.45 -7.17
CA VAL A 144 -13.92 18.84 -5.96
C VAL A 144 -13.45 20.28 -6.15
N SER A 145 -13.79 21.15 -5.20
CA SER A 145 -13.36 22.55 -5.24
C SER A 145 -13.33 23.17 -3.85
N ALA A 146 -12.64 24.29 -3.72
CA ALA A 146 -12.72 25.11 -2.52
C ALA A 146 -14.18 25.59 -2.28
N PRO A 147 -14.58 25.79 -1.01
CA PRO A 147 -15.92 26.27 -0.65
C PRO A 147 -16.34 27.52 -1.42
N GLY A 148 -15.49 28.54 -1.48
CA GLY A 148 -15.77 29.81 -2.18
C GLY A 148 -16.15 29.63 -3.65
N VAL A 149 -15.45 28.73 -4.36
CA VAL A 149 -15.76 28.42 -5.77
C VAL A 149 -17.15 27.79 -5.90
N LEU A 150 -17.52 26.91 -4.96
CA LEU A 150 -18.84 26.29 -4.95
C LEU A 150 -19.94 27.30 -4.61
N THR A 151 -19.72 28.10 -3.58
CA THR A 151 -20.70 29.07 -3.08
C THR A 151 -20.94 30.20 -4.08
N ASP A 152 -19.91 30.63 -4.83
CA ASP A 152 -20.07 31.61 -5.91
C ASP A 152 -20.86 31.03 -7.09
N ARG A 153 -20.67 29.74 -7.38
CA ARG A 153 -21.37 29.04 -8.47
C ARG A 153 -22.83 28.74 -8.13
N HIS A 154 -23.12 28.41 -6.88
CA HIS A 154 -24.45 28.11 -6.36
C HIS A 154 -24.76 28.99 -5.14
N PRO A 155 -25.02 30.30 -5.33
CA PRO A 155 -25.19 31.25 -4.22
C PRO A 155 -26.47 31.02 -3.41
N ASP A 156 -27.52 30.51 -4.05
CA ASP A 156 -28.82 30.19 -3.44
C ASP A 156 -29.15 28.73 -3.76
N ALA A 157 -28.90 27.81 -2.82
CA ALA A 157 -29.09 26.38 -3.01
C ALA A 157 -29.84 25.75 -1.83
N THR A 158 -30.61 24.69 -2.12
CA THR A 158 -31.06 23.75 -1.08
C THR A 158 -29.98 22.68 -0.92
N VAL A 159 -29.49 22.50 0.31
CA VAL A 159 -28.22 21.80 0.56
C VAL A 159 -28.40 20.64 1.54
N LEU A 160 -27.80 19.51 1.19
CA LEU A 160 -27.55 18.38 2.07
C LEU A 160 -26.07 18.37 2.41
N ALA A 161 -25.75 18.77 3.64
CA ALA A 161 -24.37 18.93 4.09
C ALA A 161 -23.98 17.76 4.99
N ALA A 162 -22.85 17.12 4.70
CA ALA A 162 -22.25 16.18 5.63
C ALA A 162 -21.86 16.90 6.93
N ARG A 163 -21.84 16.17 8.05
CA ARG A 163 -21.53 16.71 9.38
C ARG A 163 -20.23 17.51 9.46
N GLU A 164 -19.19 17.11 8.72
CA GLU A 164 -17.90 17.80 8.72
C GLU A 164 -17.97 19.18 8.07
N ILE A 165 -18.96 19.37 7.19
CA ILE A 165 -19.27 20.65 6.54
C ILE A 165 -20.16 21.50 7.44
N ALA A 166 -21.24 20.93 7.98
CA ALA A 166 -22.15 21.64 8.87
C ALA A 166 -21.46 22.12 10.16
N ALA A 167 -20.46 21.38 10.65
CA ALA A 167 -19.63 21.78 11.78
C ALA A 167 -18.76 23.02 11.53
N LYS A 168 -18.74 23.56 10.30
CA LYS A 168 -17.99 24.76 9.88
C LYS A 168 -18.95 25.82 9.30
N PRO A 169 -19.88 26.36 10.10
CA PRO A 169 -20.91 27.28 9.62
C PRO A 169 -20.34 28.56 9.00
N GLU A 170 -19.11 28.94 9.34
CA GLU A 170 -18.41 30.08 8.76
C GLU A 170 -18.07 29.92 7.26
N LEU A 171 -18.04 28.68 6.77
CA LEU A 171 -17.82 28.36 5.35
C LEU A 171 -19.13 28.18 4.58
N VAL A 172 -20.26 28.09 5.28
CA VAL A 172 -21.59 27.86 4.71
C VAL A 172 -22.31 29.21 4.55
N PRO A 173 -22.69 29.63 3.32
CA PRO A 173 -23.41 30.88 3.12
C PRO A 173 -24.76 30.90 3.84
N ALA A 174 -25.09 32.04 4.47
CA ALA A 174 -26.41 32.23 5.10
C ALA A 174 -27.58 32.19 4.10
N SER A 175 -27.30 32.33 2.79
CA SER A 175 -28.28 32.19 1.70
C SER A 175 -28.62 30.73 1.37
N TRP A 176 -27.81 29.76 1.81
CA TRP A 176 -28.10 28.35 1.61
C TRP A 176 -29.22 27.89 2.55
N ASN A 177 -30.19 27.16 1.97
CA ASN A 177 -31.20 26.44 2.71
C ASN A 177 -30.66 25.02 3.02
N VAL A 178 -29.92 24.88 4.11
CA VAL A 178 -29.40 23.57 4.57
C VAL A 178 -30.55 22.78 5.20
N THR A 179 -30.99 21.71 4.54
CA THR A 179 -32.12 20.89 4.99
C THR A 179 -31.70 19.66 5.78
N ASP A 180 -30.42 19.29 5.72
CA ASP A 180 -29.80 18.23 6.51
C ASP A 180 -28.34 18.62 6.81
N GLU A 181 -27.96 18.58 8.08
CA GLU A 181 -26.64 18.95 8.60
C GLU A 181 -25.77 17.72 8.91
N ASP A 182 -26.30 16.51 8.77
CA ASP A 182 -25.56 15.24 8.90
C ASP A 182 -25.88 14.33 7.71
N ALA A 183 -25.90 14.92 6.52
CA ALA A 183 -26.28 14.21 5.31
C ALA A 183 -25.22 13.16 4.93
N HIS A 184 -25.64 11.90 4.85
CA HIS A 184 -24.82 10.78 4.45
C HIS A 184 -25.65 9.76 3.65
N PRO A 185 -25.02 8.85 2.89
CA PRO A 185 -25.75 7.80 2.19
C PRO A 185 -26.50 6.91 3.19
N THR A 186 -27.68 6.44 2.81
CA THR A 186 -28.42 5.43 3.59
C THR A 186 -28.61 4.16 2.76
N PRO A 187 -28.84 3.00 3.40
CA PRO A 187 -29.19 1.76 2.71
C PRO A 187 -30.35 1.94 1.71
N GLU A 188 -31.43 2.57 2.16
CA GLU A 188 -32.61 2.85 1.34
C GLU A 188 -32.31 3.85 0.22
N GLY A 189 -31.52 4.90 0.49
CA GLY A 189 -31.11 5.89 -0.50
C GLY A 189 -30.27 5.28 -1.63
N LEU A 190 -29.34 4.38 -1.32
CA LEU A 190 -28.55 3.63 -2.30
C LEU A 190 -29.45 2.81 -3.23
N VAL A 191 -30.36 2.03 -2.66
CA VAL A 191 -31.25 1.15 -3.42
C VAL A 191 -32.27 1.95 -4.23
N THR A 192 -32.80 3.04 -3.67
CA THR A 192 -33.72 3.96 -4.35
C THR A 192 -33.05 4.62 -5.55
N ALA A 193 -31.81 5.09 -5.39
CA ALA A 193 -31.02 5.66 -6.48
C ALA A 193 -30.78 4.62 -7.60
N ALA A 194 -30.46 3.38 -7.25
CA ALA A 194 -30.30 2.30 -8.21
C ALA A 194 -31.61 2.01 -8.97
N LEU A 195 -32.75 1.98 -8.29
CA LEU A 195 -34.08 1.73 -8.89
C LEU A 195 -34.57 2.89 -9.78
N ARG A 196 -34.13 4.11 -9.52
CA ARG A 196 -34.45 5.26 -10.39
C ARG A 196 -33.70 5.18 -11.72
N ARG A 197 -32.55 4.51 -11.76
CA ARG A 197 -31.75 4.26 -12.98
C ARG A 197 -32.07 2.95 -13.67
N HIS A 198 -32.49 1.95 -12.91
CA HIS A 198 -32.74 0.59 -13.37
C HIS A 198 -34.11 0.12 -12.92
N THR A 199 -34.83 -0.59 -13.80
CA THR A 199 -36.04 -1.30 -13.35
C THR A 199 -35.69 -2.38 -12.33
N LEU A 200 -36.66 -2.84 -11.54
CA LEU A 200 -36.49 -4.01 -10.66
C LEU A 200 -35.94 -5.23 -11.42
N ALA A 201 -36.41 -5.45 -12.65
CA ALA A 201 -35.89 -6.49 -13.54
C ALA A 201 -34.45 -6.21 -14.03
N GLY A 202 -34.07 -4.93 -14.12
CA GLY A 202 -32.72 -4.48 -14.43
C GLY A 202 -31.73 -4.78 -13.32
N LEU A 203 -32.10 -4.63 -12.04
CA LEU A 203 -31.23 -4.95 -10.91
C LEU A 203 -30.86 -6.44 -10.83
N ARG A 204 -31.69 -7.33 -11.41
CA ARG A 204 -31.41 -8.76 -11.53
C ARG A 204 -30.43 -9.12 -12.66
N ARG A 205 -30.02 -8.16 -13.47
CA ARG A 205 -29.04 -8.36 -14.56
C ARG A 205 -27.67 -7.84 -14.13
N PRO A 206 -26.57 -8.39 -14.65
CA PRO A 206 -25.23 -7.86 -14.40
C PRO A 206 -25.18 -6.36 -14.67
N GLY A 207 -24.67 -5.60 -13.69
CA GLY A 207 -24.41 -4.17 -13.82
C GLY A 207 -23.13 -3.90 -14.61
N GLU A 208 -22.80 -2.61 -14.74
CA GLU A 208 -21.49 -2.20 -15.24
C GLU A 208 -20.38 -2.51 -14.22
N PRO A 209 -19.13 -2.78 -14.67
CA PRO A 209 -18.01 -2.92 -13.75
C PRO A 209 -17.90 -1.72 -12.82
N LEU A 210 -17.71 -1.97 -11.52
CA LEU A 210 -17.62 -0.90 -10.52
C LEU A 210 -16.44 0.03 -10.83
N GLY A 211 -16.73 1.31 -11.05
CA GLY A 211 -15.74 2.37 -11.19
C GLY A 211 -15.74 3.29 -9.98
N ALA A 212 -14.57 3.47 -9.36
CA ALA A 212 -14.43 4.40 -8.24
C ALA A 212 -14.42 5.84 -8.78
N LEU A 213 -15.26 6.72 -8.22
CA LEU A 213 -15.32 8.12 -8.63
C LEU A 213 -14.16 8.92 -8.00
N TYR A 214 -12.96 8.70 -8.53
CA TYR A 214 -11.77 9.44 -8.13
C TYR A 214 -11.75 10.83 -8.76
N LEU A 215 -12.24 11.84 -8.02
CA LEU A 215 -12.20 13.23 -8.47
C LEU A 215 -10.81 13.88 -8.33
N ARG A 216 -9.85 13.18 -7.72
CA ARG A 216 -8.45 13.59 -7.62
C ARG A 216 -7.54 12.62 -8.37
N ARG A 217 -6.59 13.18 -9.14
CA ARG A 217 -5.50 12.39 -9.74
C ARG A 217 -4.54 11.91 -8.65
N PRO A 218 -3.87 10.76 -8.83
CA PRO A 218 -2.75 10.37 -7.96
C PRO A 218 -1.70 11.47 -7.94
N ASP A 219 -1.19 11.82 -6.76
CA ASP A 219 -0.14 12.85 -6.57
C ASP A 219 1.26 12.40 -7.08
N ALA A 220 1.33 11.36 -7.95
CA ALA A 220 2.57 10.78 -8.45
C ALA A 220 3.09 11.53 -9.68
N VAL A 221 4.35 11.98 -9.62
CA VAL A 221 5.01 12.76 -10.69
C VAL A 221 5.97 11.86 -11.46
N VAL A 222 5.96 11.95 -12.79
CA VAL A 222 6.78 11.11 -13.66
C VAL A 222 8.26 11.50 -13.60
N PRO A 223 9.13 10.51 -13.34
CA PRO A 223 10.49 10.34 -13.83
C PRO A 223 11.02 11.19 -15.09
N THR A 224 11.69 12.37 -14.99
CA THR A 224 12.57 13.11 -15.93
C THR A 224 14.02 12.59 -16.00
N ARG A 225 14.42 11.94 -17.11
CA ARG A 225 15.76 11.35 -17.34
C ARG A 225 16.92 12.24 -16.92
N LYS A 226 17.85 11.68 -16.15
CA LYS A 226 19.24 12.15 -16.11
C LYS A 226 20.01 11.69 -17.35
N PRO A 227 20.92 12.50 -17.90
CA PRO A 227 21.93 12.01 -18.83
C PRO A 227 22.76 10.91 -18.18
N VAL A 228 23.02 9.83 -18.92
CA VAL A 228 23.90 8.74 -18.49
C VAL A 228 25.35 9.16 -18.82
N SER A 229 26.32 8.81 -17.96
CA SER A 229 27.74 9.16 -18.17
C SER A 229 28.26 8.64 -19.51
N GLU A 230 29.07 9.46 -20.19
CA GLU A 230 29.71 9.10 -21.48
C GLU A 230 30.77 8.00 -21.32
N ALA A 231 31.24 7.75 -20.08
CA ALA A 231 32.12 6.64 -19.75
C ALA A 231 31.46 5.26 -19.90
N LEU A 232 30.13 5.18 -19.93
CA LEU A 232 29.43 3.91 -20.05
C LEU A 232 29.33 3.51 -21.53
N ASP A 233 29.96 2.39 -21.86
CA ASP A 233 29.88 1.80 -23.18
C ASP A 233 28.64 0.90 -23.27
N PHE A 234 27.72 1.30 -24.15
CA PHE A 234 26.49 0.57 -24.47
C PHE A 234 26.53 -0.03 -25.88
N SER A 235 27.67 -0.04 -26.56
CA SER A 235 27.78 -0.52 -27.94
C SER A 235 27.41 -2.00 -28.13
N GLY A 236 27.38 -2.78 -27.03
CA GLY A 236 26.86 -4.15 -26.96
C GLY A 236 25.38 -4.28 -26.54
N VAL A 237 24.67 -3.17 -26.26
CA VAL A 237 23.35 -3.14 -25.62
C VAL A 237 22.28 -2.53 -26.52
N ASP A 238 21.16 -3.24 -26.69
CA ASP A 238 19.97 -2.69 -27.35
C ASP A 238 19.19 -1.77 -26.36
N LEU A 239 19.34 -0.45 -26.54
CA LEU A 239 18.98 0.59 -25.57
C LEU A 239 17.56 1.19 -25.73
N ALA A 240 16.66 0.55 -26.48
CA ALA A 240 15.33 1.11 -26.77
C ALA A 240 14.36 1.26 -25.56
N GLU A 241 14.81 1.10 -24.30
CA GLU A 241 13.91 0.80 -23.16
C GLU A 241 14.04 1.60 -21.82
N ALA A 242 14.67 2.80 -21.66
CA ALA A 242 14.82 3.33 -20.25
C ALA A 242 15.00 4.85 -19.95
N VAL A 243 14.08 5.58 -19.25
CA VAL A 243 14.22 7.05 -18.89
C VAL A 243 13.58 7.50 -17.50
N GLY A 244 14.19 8.36 -16.58
CA GLY A 244 13.55 8.87 -15.28
C GLY A 244 14.12 10.02 -14.26
N ALA A 245 13.32 10.63 -13.27
CA ALA A 245 13.14 12.02 -12.53
C ALA A 245 13.74 12.33 -11.10
N PRO A 246 13.44 13.52 -10.41
CA PRO A 246 13.85 13.80 -9.02
C PRO A 246 13.26 12.89 -7.94
N VAL A 247 13.93 12.91 -6.78
CA VAL A 247 13.77 12.03 -5.60
C VAL A 247 14.00 12.83 -4.30
N VAL A 248 13.37 12.47 -3.18
CA VAL A 248 13.63 13.05 -1.84
C VAL A 248 14.52 12.11 -1.01
N ALA A 249 15.48 12.66 -0.25
CA ALA A 249 16.42 11.89 0.58
C ALA A 249 16.81 12.67 1.85
N ALA A 250 17.36 12.01 2.86
CA ALA A 250 17.93 12.69 4.04
C ALA A 250 19.14 13.55 3.64
N LEU A 251 19.24 14.75 4.22
CA LEU A 251 20.41 15.61 4.04
C LEU A 251 21.57 15.10 4.89
N THR A 252 22.78 15.26 4.37
CA THR A 252 24.04 15.01 5.07
C THR A 252 24.77 16.34 5.33
N VAL A 253 25.76 16.33 6.22
CA VAL A 253 26.58 17.53 6.49
C VAL A 253 27.33 18.05 5.25
N GLU A 254 27.49 17.21 4.23
CA GLU A 254 28.09 17.55 2.94
C GLU A 254 27.15 18.42 2.08
N ASP A 255 25.83 18.28 2.25
CA ASP A 255 24.80 19.04 1.53
C ASP A 255 24.61 20.46 2.08
N ALA A 256 25.22 20.79 3.21
CA ALA A 256 25.01 22.05 3.92
C ALA A 256 25.41 23.29 3.11
N GLU A 257 26.41 23.18 2.22
CA GLU A 257 26.79 24.28 1.32
C GLU A 257 25.73 24.51 0.23
N ALA A 258 25.18 23.44 -0.34
CA ALA A 258 24.10 23.53 -1.30
C ALA A 258 22.81 24.07 -0.65
N CYS A 259 22.53 23.67 0.60
CA CYS A 259 21.42 24.23 1.38
C CYS A 259 21.59 25.74 1.60
N ALA A 260 22.78 26.17 2.03
CA ALA A 260 23.07 27.59 2.24
C ALA A 260 22.96 28.41 0.95
N THR A 261 23.38 27.86 -0.21
CA THR A 261 23.22 28.52 -1.51
C THR A 261 21.75 28.70 -1.90
N ILE A 262 20.92 27.67 -1.71
CA ILE A 262 19.49 27.76 -1.98
C ILE A 262 18.82 28.72 -1.00
N GLU A 263 19.15 28.64 0.29
CA GLU A 263 18.65 29.55 1.34
C GLU A 263 18.98 31.02 1.02
N GLU A 264 20.22 31.33 0.64
CA GLU A 264 20.64 32.69 0.24
C GLU A 264 19.86 33.18 -0.99
N SER A 265 19.56 32.29 -1.93
CA SER A 265 18.78 32.64 -3.13
C SER A 265 17.29 32.88 -2.85
N VAL A 266 16.70 32.14 -1.91
CA VAL A 266 15.26 32.17 -1.60
C VAL A 266 14.93 33.27 -0.60
N PHE A 267 15.83 33.52 0.35
CA PHE A 267 15.64 34.52 1.41
C PHE A 267 16.54 35.75 1.22
N ALA A 268 16.87 36.08 -0.05
CA ALA A 268 17.67 37.24 -0.41
C ALA A 268 17.03 38.54 0.13
N GLY A 269 17.66 39.16 1.13
CA GLY A 269 17.14 40.35 1.83
C GLY A 269 16.86 40.16 3.32
N ASP A 270 16.95 38.91 3.81
CA ASP A 270 16.97 38.56 5.24
C ASP A 270 18.36 38.06 5.67
N SER A 271 18.43 37.39 6.83
CA SER A 271 19.63 36.75 7.37
C SER A 271 19.57 35.24 7.08
N PRO A 272 19.93 34.78 5.86
CA PRO A 272 19.89 33.36 5.50
C PRO A 272 20.84 32.54 6.36
N TRP A 273 20.49 31.27 6.59
CA TRP A 273 21.33 30.36 7.34
C TRP A 273 22.65 30.08 6.63
N SER A 274 23.75 30.16 7.39
CA SER A 274 25.07 29.80 6.88
C SER A 274 25.23 28.29 6.73
N ALA A 275 26.18 27.84 5.89
CA ALA A 275 26.52 26.43 5.77
C ALA A 275 26.96 25.80 7.10
N ALA A 276 27.55 26.59 8.02
CA ALA A 276 27.88 26.12 9.36
C ALA A 276 26.63 25.84 10.22
N ALA A 277 25.57 26.64 10.07
CA ALA A 277 24.30 26.43 10.75
C ALA A 277 23.61 25.15 10.23
N PHE A 278 23.51 24.98 8.91
CA PHE A 278 23.00 23.73 8.32
C PHE A 278 23.81 22.50 8.74
N ARG A 279 25.15 22.57 8.78
CA ARG A 279 25.98 21.45 9.27
C ARG A 279 25.65 21.08 10.72
N SER A 280 25.47 22.06 11.59
CA SER A 280 25.13 21.83 13.00
C SER A 280 23.76 21.16 13.13
N GLU A 281 22.76 21.66 12.40
CA GLU A 281 21.38 21.19 12.49
C GLU A 281 21.17 19.84 11.80
N ILE A 282 21.82 19.58 10.66
CA ILE A 282 21.75 18.26 10.00
C ILE A 282 22.40 17.17 10.87
N ALA A 283 23.44 17.50 11.65
CA ALA A 283 24.13 16.56 12.53
C ALA A 283 23.44 16.34 13.89
N ALA A 284 22.46 17.17 14.24
CA ALA A 284 21.83 17.11 15.55
C ALA A 284 20.91 15.88 15.68
N PRO A 285 20.99 15.08 16.75
CA PRO A 285 20.23 13.83 16.87
C PRO A 285 18.72 14.05 17.02
N HIS A 286 18.32 15.24 17.46
CA HIS A 286 16.93 15.64 17.72
C HIS A 286 16.28 16.35 16.51
N THR A 287 16.96 16.43 15.38
CA THR A 287 16.45 17.06 14.16
C THR A 287 16.44 16.06 13.00
N ARG A 288 15.63 16.34 11.99
CA ARG A 288 15.54 15.57 10.74
C ARG A 288 15.48 16.55 9.59
N TYR A 289 16.50 16.51 8.75
CA TYR A 289 16.61 17.33 7.56
C TYR A 289 16.59 16.44 6.33
N ILE A 290 15.76 16.82 5.34
CA ILE A 290 15.59 16.11 4.08
C ILE A 290 15.69 17.07 2.91
N GLY A 291 16.19 16.58 1.77
CA GLY A 291 16.43 17.31 0.54
C GLY A 291 15.74 16.67 -0.65
N LEU A 292 15.31 17.50 -1.60
CA LEU A 292 14.75 17.11 -2.89
C LEU A 292 15.87 17.23 -3.92
N PHE A 293 16.17 16.14 -4.60
CA PHE A 293 17.30 16.04 -5.52
C PHE A 293 16.83 15.63 -6.91
N ARG A 294 17.29 16.36 -7.94
CA ARG A 294 17.17 15.96 -9.34
C ARG A 294 18.56 15.94 -9.92
N GLU A 295 18.90 14.89 -10.65
CA GLU A 295 20.23 14.82 -11.29
C GLU A 295 21.42 14.78 -10.31
N GLY A 296 21.17 14.73 -9.00
CA GLY A 296 22.21 14.84 -7.96
C GLY A 296 22.35 16.28 -7.44
N THR A 297 21.66 17.22 -8.09
CA THR A 297 21.53 18.60 -7.65
C THR A 297 20.44 18.71 -6.61
N LEU A 298 20.78 19.28 -5.45
CA LEU A 298 19.79 19.70 -4.46
C LEU A 298 18.93 20.80 -5.06
N LEU A 299 17.63 20.54 -5.15
CA LEU A 299 16.62 21.47 -5.63
C LEU A 299 15.82 22.10 -4.50
N GLY A 300 15.96 21.60 -3.26
CA GLY A 300 15.42 22.21 -2.06
C GLY A 300 15.48 21.28 -0.85
N PHE A 301 15.09 21.78 0.31
CA PHE A 301 15.22 21.08 1.58
C PHE A 301 14.11 21.46 2.56
N ALA A 302 13.94 20.64 3.58
CA ALA A 302 13.14 20.94 4.76
C ALA A 302 13.76 20.33 6.03
N GLY A 303 13.55 20.98 7.17
CA GLY A 303 14.05 20.53 8.47
C GLY A 303 12.96 20.52 9.54
N LEU A 304 12.97 19.49 10.39
CA LEU A 304 12.08 19.34 11.54
C LEU A 304 12.92 19.04 12.80
N ALA A 305 12.69 19.78 13.89
CA ALA A 305 13.17 19.43 15.22
C ALA A 305 12.11 18.69 16.02
N MET A 306 12.57 17.86 16.95
CA MET A 306 11.79 17.21 17.98
C MET A 306 12.34 17.63 19.34
N ALA A 307 11.44 18.09 20.21
CA ALA A 307 11.71 18.46 21.60
C ALA A 307 10.81 17.63 22.53
N GLY A 308 11.21 17.48 23.80
CA GLY A 308 10.45 16.70 24.78
C GLY A 308 10.79 15.21 24.79
N PRO A 309 10.18 14.44 25.73
CA PRO A 309 10.37 13.00 25.85
C PRO A 309 9.59 12.21 24.77
N LEU A 310 10.01 10.98 24.46
CA LEU A 310 9.48 10.19 23.34
C LEU A 310 7.99 9.83 23.44
N ASP A 311 7.45 9.85 24.66
CA ASP A 311 6.05 9.58 24.98
C ASP A 311 5.15 10.84 24.96
N ASP A 312 5.73 12.04 24.86
CA ASP A 312 5.03 13.31 24.69
C ASP A 312 5.91 14.35 23.94
N PRO A 313 6.25 14.10 22.66
CA PRO A 313 7.16 14.98 21.92
C PRO A 313 6.45 16.17 21.28
N GLU A 314 7.13 17.31 21.19
CA GLU A 314 6.74 18.47 20.38
C GLU A 314 7.66 18.60 19.17
N PHE A 315 7.13 19.02 18.03
CA PHE A 315 7.91 19.16 16.79
C PHE A 315 7.90 20.59 16.26
N GLU A 316 8.98 21.02 15.62
CA GLU A 316 9.09 22.35 15.01
C GLU A 316 9.69 22.28 13.60
N VAL A 317 9.02 22.83 12.59
CA VAL A 317 9.59 22.95 11.23
C VAL A 317 10.53 24.15 11.21
N HIS A 318 11.83 23.90 11.11
CA HIS A 318 12.85 24.95 11.14
C HIS A 318 12.89 25.78 9.87
N THR A 319 12.90 25.13 8.71
CA THR A 319 12.97 25.79 7.41
C THR A 319 12.49 24.86 6.30
N ILE A 320 11.97 25.43 5.22
CA ILE A 320 11.71 24.76 3.95
C ILE A 320 12.00 25.74 2.81
N ALA A 321 12.76 25.29 1.83
CA ALA A 321 13.09 26.09 0.66
C ALA A 321 13.20 25.21 -0.59
N LEU A 322 12.80 25.76 -1.74
CA LEU A 322 13.08 25.19 -3.06
C LEU A 322 13.82 26.23 -3.87
N SER A 323 14.82 25.81 -4.65
CA SER A 323 15.49 26.69 -5.61
C SER A 323 14.45 27.30 -6.57
N PRO A 324 14.69 28.52 -7.10
CA PRO A 324 13.72 29.21 -7.95
C PRO A 324 13.20 28.34 -9.12
N ASP A 325 14.09 27.57 -9.75
CA ASP A 325 13.76 26.70 -10.89
C ASP A 325 12.93 25.47 -10.51
N ALA A 326 12.84 25.14 -9.21
CA ALA A 326 12.08 24.02 -8.66
C ALA A 326 10.72 24.44 -8.05
N GLN A 327 10.45 25.75 -7.95
CA GLN A 327 9.18 26.27 -7.44
C GLN A 327 8.05 26.11 -8.47
N GLY A 328 6.79 26.16 -8.03
CA GLY A 328 5.61 26.08 -8.91
C GLY A 328 5.22 24.66 -9.40
N HIS A 329 6.02 23.64 -9.08
CA HIS A 329 5.78 22.24 -9.50
C HIS A 329 5.06 21.38 -8.43
N GLY A 330 4.74 21.95 -7.27
CA GLY A 330 4.12 21.26 -6.13
C GLY A 330 5.08 20.41 -5.29
N TRP A 331 6.39 20.46 -5.57
CA TRP A 331 7.39 19.61 -4.93
C TRP A 331 7.69 19.90 -3.46
N SER A 332 7.24 21.05 -2.93
CA SER A 332 7.40 21.36 -1.50
C SER A 332 6.61 20.38 -0.62
N LYS A 333 5.58 19.72 -1.17
CA LYS A 333 4.86 18.63 -0.51
C LYS A 333 5.70 17.37 -0.35
N LEU A 334 6.58 17.08 -1.31
CA LEU A 334 7.51 15.95 -1.23
C LEU A 334 8.48 16.08 -0.04
N LEU A 335 8.73 17.32 0.41
CA LEU A 335 9.53 17.63 1.59
C LEU A 335 8.69 17.76 2.88
N MET A 336 7.42 18.16 2.81
CA MET A 336 6.59 18.26 4.01
C MET A 336 5.90 16.96 4.41
N ASP A 337 5.45 16.12 3.46
CA ASP A 337 4.77 14.85 3.75
C ASP A 337 5.57 13.97 4.73
N PRO A 338 6.88 13.73 4.53
CA PRO A 338 7.64 12.84 5.41
C PRO A 338 7.88 13.43 6.81
N LEU A 339 8.01 14.76 6.92
CA LEU A 339 8.23 15.44 8.20
C LEU A 339 6.97 15.46 9.06
N ILE A 340 5.80 15.65 8.43
CA ILE A 340 4.51 15.61 9.15
C ILE A 340 4.13 14.18 9.52
N GLU A 341 4.40 13.20 8.65
CA GLU A 341 4.20 11.79 8.96
C GLU A 341 5.04 11.34 10.16
N LEU A 342 6.29 11.81 10.25
CA LEU A 342 7.14 11.56 11.42
C LEU A 342 6.51 12.09 12.71
N ALA A 343 6.00 13.32 12.70
CA ALA A 343 5.32 13.89 13.88
C ALA A 343 4.03 13.13 14.24
N ASP A 344 3.27 12.68 13.24
CA ASP A 344 2.02 11.93 13.42
C ASP A 344 2.24 10.56 14.08
N ARG A 345 3.32 9.86 13.70
CA ARG A 345 3.67 8.57 14.30
C ARG A 345 3.94 8.66 15.80
N HIS A 346 4.47 9.79 16.24
CA HIS A 346 4.81 10.02 17.65
C HIS A 346 3.74 10.80 18.41
N GLY A 347 2.61 11.10 17.78
CA GLY A 347 1.47 11.75 18.44
C GLY A 347 1.78 13.14 18.99
N GLY A 348 2.74 13.86 18.41
CA GLY A 348 3.19 15.17 18.89
C GLY A 348 2.63 16.34 18.08
N PRO A 349 2.34 17.51 18.68
CA PRO A 349 1.98 18.71 17.94
C PRO A 349 3.18 19.25 17.15
N VAL A 350 2.91 19.97 16.05
CA VAL A 350 3.94 20.59 15.19
C VAL A 350 3.77 22.10 15.13
N PHE A 351 4.87 22.84 15.27
CA PHE A 351 4.95 24.29 15.23
C PHE A 351 5.83 24.78 14.07
N LEU A 352 5.62 26.02 13.62
CA LEU A 352 6.51 26.72 12.68
C LEU A 352 6.29 28.22 12.68
N GLU A 353 7.27 28.97 12.15
CA GLU A 353 7.11 30.35 11.71
C GLU A 353 7.22 30.51 10.19
N VAL A 354 6.39 31.39 9.63
CA VAL A 354 6.40 31.69 8.20
C VAL A 354 6.15 33.17 7.94
N ARG A 355 6.86 33.77 6.99
CA ARG A 355 6.63 35.17 6.56
C ARG A 355 5.16 35.41 6.20
N THR A 356 4.57 36.49 6.71
CA THR A 356 3.16 36.83 6.45
C THR A 356 2.89 37.16 4.98
N ASP A 357 3.90 37.62 4.25
CA ASP A 357 3.83 37.98 2.84
C ASP A 357 4.17 36.83 1.87
N SER A 358 4.48 35.63 2.39
CA SER A 358 4.71 34.43 1.58
C SER A 358 3.44 33.59 1.44
N GLU A 359 2.49 34.07 0.63
CA GLU A 359 1.23 33.37 0.34
C GLU A 359 1.42 31.89 -0.08
N PRO A 360 2.42 31.52 -0.92
CA PRO A 360 2.65 30.12 -1.28
C PRO A 360 3.05 29.23 -0.10
N ALA A 361 3.91 29.69 0.81
CA ALA A 361 4.37 28.91 1.96
C ALA A 361 3.26 28.80 3.02
N VAL A 362 2.56 29.90 3.30
CA VAL A 362 1.37 29.89 4.18
C VAL A 362 0.30 28.94 3.62
N GLY A 363 0.09 28.97 2.31
CA GLY A 363 -0.80 28.05 1.60
C GLY A 363 -0.40 26.58 1.78
N LEU A 364 0.89 26.27 1.63
CA LEU A 364 1.43 24.92 1.85
C LEU A 364 1.15 24.42 3.27
N TYR A 365 1.58 25.15 4.31
CA TYR A 365 1.42 24.70 5.70
C TYR A 365 -0.05 24.50 6.09
N ARG A 366 -0.93 25.35 5.58
CA ARG A 366 -2.38 25.23 5.75
C ARG A 366 -2.95 23.91 5.21
N THR A 367 -2.34 23.31 4.19
CA THR A 367 -2.76 21.98 3.66
C THR A 367 -2.42 20.82 4.59
N TYR A 368 -1.43 21.00 5.47
CA TYR A 368 -1.02 20.01 6.48
C TYR A 368 -1.74 20.16 7.82
N GLY A 369 -2.74 21.05 7.90
CA GLY A 369 -3.53 21.27 9.11
C GLY A 369 -2.95 22.30 10.07
N PHE A 370 -1.91 23.05 9.66
CA PHE A 370 -1.42 24.16 10.47
C PHE A 370 -2.42 25.32 10.49
N THR A 371 -2.61 25.88 11.67
CA THR A 371 -3.46 27.04 11.96
C THR A 371 -2.62 28.18 12.51
N VAL A 372 -2.91 29.42 12.14
CA VAL A 372 -2.17 30.59 12.67
C VAL A 372 -2.60 30.79 14.12
N THR A 373 -1.64 30.75 15.03
CA THR A 373 -1.86 30.99 16.46
C THR A 373 -1.42 32.38 16.91
N GLY A 374 -0.61 33.08 16.11
CA GLY A 374 -0.19 34.46 16.37
C GLY A 374 0.63 35.09 15.24
N THR A 375 0.99 36.36 15.40
CA THR A 375 1.88 37.10 14.49
C THR A 375 3.01 37.74 15.29
N ARG A 376 4.27 37.47 14.91
CA ARG A 376 5.48 38.08 15.44
C ARG A 376 5.89 39.26 14.55
N ARG A 377 5.82 40.48 15.09
CA ARG A 377 6.16 41.69 14.32
C ARG A 377 7.66 41.86 14.14
N GLY A 378 8.11 42.17 12.93
CA GLY A 378 9.52 42.40 12.61
C GLY A 378 10.43 41.20 12.88
N TYR A 379 9.92 39.98 12.72
CA TYR A 379 10.63 38.73 13.03
C TYR A 379 11.81 38.48 12.08
N TYR A 380 11.61 38.69 10.78
CA TYR A 380 12.66 38.50 9.78
C TYR A 380 13.49 39.79 9.64
N GLN A 381 14.82 39.64 9.72
CA GLN A 381 15.78 40.76 9.68
C GLN A 381 16.80 40.53 8.55
N PRO A 382 17.25 41.57 7.83
CA PRO A 382 16.94 43.00 8.04
C PRO A 382 15.66 43.51 7.36
N SER A 383 14.87 42.68 6.67
CA SER A 383 13.69 43.15 5.94
C SER A 383 12.60 43.75 6.83
N GLY A 384 12.55 43.36 8.11
CA GLY A 384 11.53 43.79 9.07
C GLY A 384 10.18 43.14 8.85
N ALA A 385 10.11 42.04 8.09
CA ALA A 385 8.85 41.35 7.79
C ALA A 385 8.29 40.61 9.01
N ASP A 386 6.97 40.60 9.12
CA ASP A 386 6.23 39.89 10.16
C ASP A 386 6.19 38.38 9.86
N ALA A 387 6.06 37.55 10.90
CA ALA A 387 5.89 36.09 10.77
C ALA A 387 4.59 35.62 11.41
N PHE A 388 3.84 34.76 10.73
CA PHE A 388 2.81 33.95 11.38
C PHE A 388 3.48 32.81 12.16
N THR A 389 3.10 32.64 13.42
CA THR A 389 3.33 31.40 14.16
C THR A 389 2.17 30.46 13.86
N MET A 390 2.46 29.23 13.42
CA MET A 390 1.45 28.24 13.08
C MET A 390 1.61 26.95 13.87
N HIS A 391 0.49 26.30 14.18
CA HIS A 391 0.42 25.10 15.00
C HIS A 391 -0.50 24.04 14.39
N ARG A 392 -0.12 22.77 14.56
CA ARG A 392 -0.86 21.56 14.20
C ARG A 392 -0.95 20.60 15.40
N PRO A 393 -2.15 20.21 15.88
CA PRO A 393 -2.31 19.34 17.05
C PRO A 393 -2.02 17.85 16.79
N ALA A 394 -1.80 17.08 17.86
CA ALA A 394 -1.62 15.62 17.89
C ALA A 394 -2.89 14.81 17.53
N ALA A 395 -2.72 13.58 17.03
CA ALA A 395 -3.82 12.68 16.64
C ALA A 395 -4.23 11.67 17.75
N VAL A 396 -5.54 11.43 17.95
CA VAL A 396 -6.11 10.54 19.01
C VAL A 396 -6.53 9.15 18.46
N GLN A 397 -6.35 8.07 19.24
CA GLN A 397 -6.79 6.68 18.96
C GLN A 397 -8.02 6.24 19.80
N PRO A 398 -8.97 5.38 19.30
CA PRO A 398 -10.09 4.82 20.07
C PRO A 398 -10.01 3.30 20.41
N SER A 399 -10.82 2.83 21.39
CA SER A 399 -10.77 1.53 22.11
C SER A 399 -11.76 0.42 21.65
N VAL A 400 -11.52 -0.83 22.12
CA VAL A 400 -12.00 -2.16 21.61
C VAL A 400 -13.32 -2.72 22.20
N VAL A 401 -14.11 -3.47 21.40
CA VAL A 401 -15.25 -4.37 21.80
C VAL A 401 -15.16 -5.71 21.04
N THR A 402 -15.54 -6.85 21.65
CA THR A 402 -15.36 -8.25 21.17
C THR A 402 -16.52 -8.82 20.31
N ASP A 403 -16.16 -9.75 19.39
CA ASP A 403 -16.90 -10.92 18.79
C ASP A 403 -17.19 -11.03 17.27
N ASN A 404 -17.23 -12.33 16.86
CA ASN A 404 -17.69 -13.06 15.63
C ASN A 404 -16.60 -13.80 14.80
N ALA A 405 -16.26 -15.03 15.22
CA ALA A 405 -15.53 -16.03 14.42
C ALA A 405 -16.41 -17.27 14.13
N VAL A 406 -16.51 -17.68 12.87
CA VAL A 406 -17.24 -18.89 12.45
C VAL A 406 -16.35 -20.11 12.66
N ALA A 407 -16.72 -21.01 13.58
CA ALA A 407 -16.01 -22.26 13.81
C ALA A 407 -16.41 -23.32 12.75
N PRO A 408 -15.46 -24.00 12.08
CA PRO A 408 -15.78 -25.00 11.08
C PRO A 408 -16.28 -26.32 11.70
N ALA A 409 -17.22 -27.00 11.03
CA ALA A 409 -17.77 -28.30 11.45
C ALA A 409 -16.83 -29.49 11.16
N SER A 410 -15.86 -29.31 10.27
CA SER A 410 -14.80 -30.26 9.91
C SER A 410 -13.58 -29.48 9.40
N THR A 411 -12.37 -30.06 9.47
CA THR A 411 -11.15 -29.41 8.96
C THR A 411 -11.32 -28.97 7.49
N PRO A 412 -11.19 -27.66 7.19
CA PRO A 412 -11.27 -27.14 5.83
C PRO A 412 -10.28 -27.83 4.89
N ARG A 413 -10.72 -28.30 3.72
CA ARG A 413 -9.84 -28.97 2.75
C ARG A 413 -9.49 -28.13 1.54
N ILE A 414 -10.37 -27.24 1.09
CA ILE A 414 -10.10 -26.33 -0.03
C ILE A 414 -9.92 -24.91 0.53
N ILE A 415 -8.75 -24.33 0.34
CA ILE A 415 -8.40 -23.02 0.89
C ILE A 415 -8.14 -22.05 -0.27
N LEU A 416 -8.79 -20.89 -0.24
CA LEU A 416 -8.52 -19.78 -1.16
C LEU A 416 -7.65 -18.74 -0.46
N GLY A 417 -6.62 -18.21 -1.14
CA GLY A 417 -5.73 -17.17 -0.63
C GLY A 417 -5.71 -15.95 -1.55
N ILE A 418 -5.78 -14.75 -0.96
CA ILE A 418 -5.69 -13.46 -1.65
C ILE A 418 -4.42 -12.72 -1.21
N GLU A 419 -3.61 -12.30 -2.19
CA GLU A 419 -2.38 -11.52 -2.00
C GLU A 419 -2.54 -10.16 -2.69
N SER A 420 -2.27 -9.07 -1.96
CA SER A 420 -2.37 -7.68 -2.44
C SER A 420 -1.49 -6.73 -1.61
N SER A 421 -0.34 -7.16 -1.14
CA SER A 421 0.55 -6.40 -0.26
C SER A 421 1.36 -5.34 -0.98
N CYS A 422 1.70 -5.55 -2.26
CA CYS A 422 2.54 -4.65 -3.05
C CYS A 422 1.93 -4.29 -4.40
N ASP A 423 2.33 -4.92 -5.50
CA ASP A 423 1.90 -4.58 -6.86
C ASP A 423 1.33 -5.76 -7.66
N GLU A 424 1.37 -6.97 -7.12
CA GLU A 424 0.65 -8.14 -7.61
C GLU A 424 -0.72 -8.32 -6.91
N THR A 425 -1.76 -8.55 -7.71
CA THR A 425 -3.05 -9.07 -7.23
C THR A 425 -3.07 -10.57 -7.49
N GLY A 426 -2.93 -11.36 -6.43
CA GLY A 426 -2.88 -12.82 -6.50
C GLY A 426 -4.12 -13.46 -5.90
N VAL A 427 -4.71 -14.44 -6.61
CA VAL A 427 -5.70 -15.37 -6.03
C VAL A 427 -5.23 -16.81 -6.30
N GLY A 428 -4.99 -17.54 -5.22
CA GLY A 428 -4.57 -18.94 -5.28
C GLY A 428 -5.54 -19.85 -4.55
N ILE A 429 -5.60 -21.11 -4.97
CA ILE A 429 -6.43 -22.13 -4.34
C ILE A 429 -5.60 -23.39 -4.16
N VAL A 430 -5.66 -23.97 -2.97
CA VAL A 430 -4.97 -25.21 -2.63
C VAL A 430 -5.92 -26.23 -2.01
N GLU A 431 -5.56 -27.50 -2.13
CA GLU A 431 -6.16 -28.62 -1.42
C GLU A 431 -5.24 -29.06 -0.28
N LEU A 432 -5.79 -29.08 0.93
CA LEU A 432 -5.23 -29.71 2.12
C LEU A 432 -5.62 -31.19 2.15
N GLY A 433 -4.62 -32.04 2.03
CA GLY A 433 -4.70 -33.48 2.19
C GLY A 433 -3.78 -33.99 3.30
N GLU A 434 -3.73 -35.30 3.42
CA GLU A 434 -2.83 -36.01 4.35
C GLU A 434 -2.02 -37.03 3.56
N HIS A 435 -0.71 -37.05 3.78
CA HIS A 435 0.21 -38.02 3.21
C HIS A 435 1.13 -38.54 4.31
N GLU A 436 1.11 -39.86 4.56
CA GLU A 436 1.93 -40.50 5.61
C GLU A 436 1.80 -39.86 7.02
N GLY A 437 0.62 -39.36 7.36
CA GLY A 437 0.36 -38.69 8.64
C GLY A 437 0.85 -37.24 8.72
N GLN A 438 1.27 -36.65 7.61
CA GLN A 438 1.68 -35.25 7.48
C GLN A 438 0.70 -34.46 6.59
N THR A 439 0.64 -33.15 6.84
CA THR A 439 -0.11 -32.21 6.01
C THR A 439 0.50 -32.15 4.62
N ARG A 440 -0.30 -32.44 3.59
CA ARG A 440 0.11 -32.27 2.20
C ARG A 440 -0.74 -31.19 1.55
N VAL A 441 -0.09 -30.18 0.98
CA VAL A 441 -0.76 -29.06 0.31
C VAL A 441 -0.53 -29.14 -1.19
N THR A 442 -1.61 -29.21 -1.98
CA THR A 442 -1.55 -29.34 -3.44
C THR A 442 -2.18 -28.14 -4.12
N GLN A 443 -1.52 -27.58 -5.14
CA GLN A 443 -2.04 -26.46 -5.91
C GLN A 443 -3.24 -26.86 -6.78
N ILE A 444 -4.32 -26.07 -6.73
CA ILE A 444 -5.44 -26.14 -7.67
C ILE A 444 -5.38 -24.98 -8.66
N SER A 445 -5.14 -23.76 -8.17
CA SER A 445 -5.10 -22.55 -8.99
C SER A 445 -4.07 -21.56 -8.48
N ASN A 446 -3.44 -20.83 -9.40
CA ASN A 446 -2.56 -19.71 -9.12
C ASN A 446 -2.77 -18.65 -10.22
N ARG A 447 -3.53 -17.60 -9.90
CA ARG A 447 -3.84 -16.49 -10.80
C ARG A 447 -3.22 -15.21 -10.26
N VAL A 448 -2.45 -14.51 -11.09
CA VAL A 448 -1.75 -13.29 -10.72
C VAL A 448 -1.97 -12.23 -11.81
N ALA A 449 -2.34 -11.03 -11.39
CA ALA A 449 -2.36 -9.83 -12.21
C ALA A 449 -1.35 -8.82 -11.65
N SER A 450 -0.33 -8.48 -12.44
CA SER A 450 0.72 -7.53 -12.02
C SER A 450 0.41 -6.12 -12.51
N SER A 451 0.62 -5.13 -11.63
CA SER A 451 0.53 -3.70 -11.95
C SER A 451 1.88 -3.06 -12.24
N MET A 452 2.95 -3.86 -12.34
CA MET A 452 4.34 -3.39 -12.50
C MET A 452 4.53 -2.40 -13.67
N GLU A 453 3.86 -2.60 -14.81
CA GLU A 453 3.92 -1.66 -15.95
C GLU A 453 3.38 -0.26 -15.59
N GLN A 454 2.39 -0.18 -14.71
CA GLN A 454 1.81 1.09 -14.26
C GLN A 454 2.78 1.88 -13.36
N HIS A 455 3.66 1.15 -12.66
CA HIS A 455 4.72 1.66 -11.77
C HIS A 455 6.02 1.99 -12.51
N ALA A 456 6.29 1.32 -13.65
CA ALA A 456 7.53 1.48 -14.41
C ALA A 456 7.83 2.93 -14.79
N ARG A 457 6.80 3.69 -15.18
CA ARG A 457 6.93 5.13 -15.48
C ARG A 457 7.29 5.99 -14.26
N PHE A 458 7.11 5.47 -13.04
CA PHE A 458 7.49 6.08 -11.76
C PHE A 458 8.81 5.53 -11.19
N GLY A 459 9.39 4.52 -11.84
CA GLY A 459 10.68 3.93 -11.47
C GLY A 459 10.63 3.14 -10.16
N GLY A 460 9.44 2.81 -9.66
CA GLY A 460 9.18 2.12 -8.40
C GLY A 460 7.69 2.09 -8.09
N VAL A 461 7.29 1.26 -7.14
CA VAL A 461 5.88 1.06 -6.78
C VAL A 461 5.29 2.34 -6.18
N VAL A 462 4.18 2.82 -6.75
CA VAL A 462 3.41 3.96 -6.25
C VAL A 462 2.20 3.43 -5.48
N PRO A 463 2.11 3.63 -4.15
CA PRO A 463 1.08 2.99 -3.32
C PRO A 463 -0.36 3.26 -3.76
N GLU A 464 -0.64 4.49 -4.19
CA GLU A 464 -1.97 4.89 -4.65
C GLU A 464 -2.34 4.23 -5.98
N ILE A 465 -1.37 3.94 -6.86
CA ILE A 465 -1.61 3.26 -8.14
C ILE A 465 -1.80 1.76 -7.89
N ALA A 466 -0.98 1.17 -7.02
CA ALA A 466 -1.11 -0.22 -6.61
C ALA A 466 -2.50 -0.49 -6.03
N SER A 467 -2.94 0.33 -5.07
CA SER A 467 -4.27 0.21 -4.46
C SER A 467 -5.42 0.27 -5.47
N ARG A 468 -5.29 1.10 -6.52
CA ARG A 468 -6.30 1.17 -7.61
C ARG A 468 -6.27 -0.07 -8.49
N ALA A 469 -5.07 -0.50 -8.87
CA ALA A 469 -4.88 -1.69 -9.69
C ALA A 469 -5.43 -2.95 -8.99
N HIS A 470 -5.25 -3.09 -7.67
CA HIS A 470 -5.87 -4.18 -6.91
C HIS A 470 -7.39 -4.15 -6.99
N LEU A 471 -8.02 -2.98 -6.81
CA LEU A 471 -9.48 -2.88 -6.87
C LEU A 471 -10.01 -3.31 -8.25
N GLU A 472 -9.32 -2.92 -9.33
CA GLU A 472 -9.70 -3.26 -10.71
C GLU A 472 -9.43 -4.74 -11.03
N ALA A 473 -8.30 -5.29 -10.59
CA ALA A 473 -7.86 -6.64 -10.93
C ALA A 473 -8.45 -7.75 -10.06
N LEU A 474 -8.97 -7.41 -8.87
CA LEU A 474 -9.43 -8.38 -7.87
C LEU A 474 -10.52 -9.32 -8.41
N VAL A 475 -11.64 -8.78 -8.93
CA VAL A 475 -12.76 -9.60 -9.40
C VAL A 475 -12.36 -10.49 -10.59
N PRO A 476 -11.71 -9.98 -11.65
CA PRO A 476 -11.24 -10.84 -12.74
C PRO A 476 -10.30 -11.96 -12.27
N THR A 477 -9.41 -11.68 -11.33
CA THR A 477 -8.45 -12.67 -10.80
C THR A 477 -9.17 -13.72 -9.95
N LEU A 478 -10.13 -13.31 -9.12
CA LEU A 478 -10.99 -14.20 -8.34
C LEU A 478 -11.85 -15.11 -9.24
N GLN A 479 -12.47 -14.55 -10.27
CA GLN A 479 -13.25 -15.30 -11.27
C GLN A 479 -12.40 -16.39 -11.94
N ALA A 480 -11.19 -16.04 -12.39
CA ALA A 480 -10.29 -16.99 -13.03
C ALA A 480 -9.89 -18.13 -12.07
N ALA A 481 -9.61 -17.82 -10.79
CA ALA A 481 -9.26 -18.84 -9.81
C ALA A 481 -10.44 -19.76 -9.49
N ARG A 482 -11.65 -19.21 -9.36
CA ARG A 482 -12.87 -20.00 -9.14
C ARG A 482 -13.21 -20.91 -10.32
N ALA A 483 -13.01 -20.42 -11.54
CA ALA A 483 -13.19 -21.23 -12.75
C ALA A 483 -12.23 -22.44 -12.77
N ASP A 484 -10.98 -22.25 -12.31
CA ASP A 484 -10.03 -23.37 -12.14
C ASP A 484 -10.50 -24.36 -11.06
N LEU A 485 -11.00 -23.87 -9.92
CA LEU A 485 -11.55 -24.72 -8.86
C LEU A 485 -12.72 -25.56 -9.37
N GLU A 486 -13.67 -24.94 -10.05
CA GLU A 486 -14.84 -25.63 -10.61
C GLU A 486 -14.41 -26.68 -11.63
N LYS A 487 -13.45 -26.34 -12.51
CA LYS A 487 -12.90 -27.28 -13.49
C LYS A 487 -12.18 -28.46 -12.82
N ALA A 488 -11.43 -28.22 -11.76
CA ALA A 488 -10.63 -29.24 -11.09
C ALA A 488 -11.45 -30.15 -10.16
N THR A 489 -12.46 -29.61 -9.48
CA THR A 489 -13.14 -30.29 -8.37
C THR A 489 -14.67 -30.36 -8.50
N GLY A 490 -15.26 -29.61 -9.44
CA GLY A 490 -16.71 -29.39 -9.53
C GLY A 490 -17.30 -28.50 -8.43
N ARG A 491 -16.46 -27.95 -7.54
CA ARG A 491 -16.89 -27.07 -6.46
C ARG A 491 -16.92 -25.62 -6.92
N THR A 492 -17.87 -24.85 -6.40
CA THR A 492 -18.03 -23.42 -6.72
C THR A 492 -17.56 -22.48 -5.60
N ARG A 493 -17.22 -23.05 -4.42
CA ARG A 493 -16.72 -22.34 -3.24
C ARG A 493 -15.68 -23.16 -2.45
N PRO A 494 -14.70 -22.49 -1.82
CA PRO A 494 -13.74 -23.11 -0.91
C PRO A 494 -14.38 -23.47 0.44
N ASP A 495 -13.60 -24.12 1.32
CA ASP A 495 -13.94 -24.38 2.73
C ASP A 495 -13.40 -23.32 3.69
N ALA A 496 -12.40 -22.53 3.26
CA ALA A 496 -11.83 -21.41 4.01
C ALA A 496 -11.27 -20.35 3.05
N VAL A 497 -11.21 -19.11 3.54
CA VAL A 497 -10.59 -17.99 2.81
C VAL A 497 -9.48 -17.40 3.67
N SER A 498 -8.37 -17.05 3.03
CA SER A 498 -7.22 -16.41 3.64
C SER A 498 -6.80 -15.17 2.87
N ALA A 499 -6.15 -14.23 3.54
CA ALA A 499 -5.53 -13.09 2.89
C ALA A 499 -4.29 -12.61 3.62
N THR A 500 -3.41 -11.98 2.86
CA THR A 500 -2.30 -11.20 3.41
C THR A 500 -2.84 -10.02 4.19
N VAL A 501 -2.52 -9.96 5.47
CA VAL A 501 -2.85 -8.82 6.34
C VAL A 501 -1.64 -7.98 6.71
N GLY A 502 -0.43 -8.47 6.40
CA GLY A 502 0.82 -7.76 6.60
C GLY A 502 2.06 -8.64 6.42
N PRO A 503 3.28 -8.06 6.35
CA PRO A 503 3.53 -6.64 6.10
C PRO A 503 3.20 -6.23 4.65
N GLY A 504 3.18 -4.93 4.35
CA GLY A 504 2.90 -4.43 3.00
C GLY A 504 2.38 -2.99 2.93
N LEU A 505 2.04 -2.53 1.74
CA LEU A 505 1.47 -1.20 1.51
C LEU A 505 0.05 -1.13 2.08
N ALA A 506 -0.18 -0.25 3.06
CA ALA A 506 -1.46 -0.17 3.78
C ALA A 506 -2.69 -0.09 2.85
N GLY A 507 -2.66 0.78 1.84
CA GLY A 507 -3.77 0.93 0.89
C GLY A 507 -4.02 -0.31 0.03
N ALA A 508 -2.98 -1.09 -0.25
CA ALA A 508 -3.04 -2.30 -1.05
C ALA A 508 -3.58 -3.48 -0.21
N LEU A 509 -3.04 -3.67 1.00
CA LEU A 509 -3.48 -4.70 1.96
C LEU A 509 -4.99 -4.62 2.24
N LEU A 510 -5.50 -3.39 2.42
CA LEU A 510 -6.92 -3.16 2.72
C LEU A 510 -7.85 -3.69 1.62
N VAL A 511 -7.45 -3.63 0.34
CA VAL A 511 -8.29 -4.10 -0.78
C VAL A 511 -8.45 -5.61 -0.73
N GLY A 512 -7.34 -6.36 -0.66
CA GLY A 512 -7.38 -7.82 -0.62
C GLY A 512 -8.00 -8.36 0.66
N ALA A 513 -7.67 -7.76 1.82
CA ALA A 513 -8.24 -8.17 3.10
C ALA A 513 -9.77 -7.94 3.15
N ALA A 514 -10.26 -6.78 2.68
CA ALA A 514 -11.69 -6.51 2.61
C ALA A 514 -12.42 -7.50 1.69
N ALA A 515 -11.85 -7.78 0.52
CA ALA A 515 -12.41 -8.75 -0.43
C ALA A 515 -12.45 -10.18 0.12
N ALA A 516 -11.39 -10.60 0.79
CA ALA A 516 -11.29 -11.93 1.38
C ALA A 516 -12.29 -12.12 2.53
N LYS A 517 -12.44 -11.11 3.40
CA LYS A 517 -13.48 -11.10 4.45
C LYS A 517 -14.88 -11.15 3.87
N ALA A 518 -15.13 -10.40 2.79
CA ALA A 518 -16.41 -10.44 2.08
C ALA A 518 -16.70 -11.83 1.50
N CYS A 519 -15.73 -12.46 0.83
CA CYS A 519 -15.86 -13.83 0.33
C CYS A 519 -16.12 -14.82 1.47
N ALA A 520 -15.40 -14.71 2.57
CA ALA A 520 -15.56 -15.57 3.75
C ALA A 520 -16.96 -15.44 4.34
N ALA A 521 -17.46 -14.21 4.52
CA ALA A 521 -18.80 -13.94 5.02
C ALA A 521 -19.88 -14.43 4.06
N ALA A 522 -19.71 -14.19 2.75
CA ALA A 522 -20.69 -14.57 1.73
C ALA A 522 -20.81 -16.10 1.57
N TRP A 523 -19.70 -16.82 1.65
CA TRP A 523 -19.70 -18.29 1.60
C TRP A 523 -19.94 -18.95 2.96
N GLU A 524 -20.01 -18.16 4.03
CA GLU A 524 -20.13 -18.62 5.43
C GLU A 524 -19.01 -19.58 5.82
N VAL A 525 -17.77 -19.22 5.47
CA VAL A 525 -16.55 -19.99 5.74
C VAL A 525 -15.58 -19.21 6.61
N PRO A 526 -14.69 -19.89 7.37
CA PRO A 526 -13.70 -19.21 8.21
C PRO A 526 -12.72 -18.35 7.40
N PHE A 527 -12.31 -17.24 8.02
CA PHE A 527 -11.31 -16.31 7.50
C PHE A 527 -9.99 -16.41 8.28
N TYR A 528 -8.86 -16.41 7.55
CA TYR A 528 -7.50 -16.41 8.10
C TYR A 528 -6.69 -15.22 7.57
N GLY A 529 -6.31 -14.29 8.43
CA GLY A 529 -5.39 -13.20 8.12
C GLY A 529 -3.96 -13.64 8.39
N VAL A 530 -3.16 -13.82 7.34
CA VAL A 530 -1.83 -14.45 7.42
C VAL A 530 -0.70 -13.49 7.04
N ASN A 531 0.51 -13.84 7.48
CA ASN A 531 1.72 -13.09 7.23
C ASN A 531 2.29 -13.35 5.83
N HIS A 532 2.58 -12.28 5.09
CA HIS A 532 3.16 -12.29 3.76
C HIS A 532 4.48 -13.07 3.69
N LEU A 533 5.41 -12.81 4.62
CA LEU A 533 6.73 -13.46 4.67
C LEU A 533 6.61 -14.93 5.01
N GLY A 534 5.65 -15.29 5.87
CA GLY A 534 5.30 -16.69 6.12
C GLY A 534 4.80 -17.40 4.86
N GLY A 535 4.08 -16.69 3.99
CA GLY A 535 3.68 -17.18 2.67
C GLY A 535 4.89 -17.56 1.80
N HIS A 536 5.87 -16.67 1.68
CA HIS A 536 7.13 -16.92 0.95
C HIS A 536 7.89 -18.14 1.47
N VAL A 537 7.80 -18.45 2.77
CA VAL A 537 8.37 -19.68 3.34
C VAL A 537 7.49 -20.89 3.03
N ALA A 538 6.18 -20.77 3.18
CA ALA A 538 5.23 -21.87 3.03
C ALA A 538 5.19 -22.45 1.62
N VAL A 539 5.41 -21.62 0.58
CA VAL A 539 5.31 -22.05 -0.83
C VAL A 539 6.33 -23.15 -1.20
N ASP A 540 7.40 -23.33 -0.43
CA ASP A 540 8.37 -24.41 -0.64
C ASP A 540 7.81 -25.81 -0.34
N THR A 541 6.71 -25.89 0.40
CA THR A 541 6.00 -27.15 0.72
C THR A 541 4.82 -27.43 -0.21
N LEU A 542 4.63 -26.60 -1.24
CA LEU A 542 3.50 -26.69 -2.15
C LEU A 542 3.76 -27.72 -3.25
N HIS A 543 2.94 -28.77 -3.29
CA HIS A 543 2.94 -29.74 -4.38
C HIS A 543 2.21 -29.17 -5.60
N THR A 544 2.85 -29.20 -6.76
CA THR A 544 2.36 -28.51 -7.97
C THR A 544 2.05 -29.45 -9.13
N GLY A 545 2.33 -30.75 -8.97
CA GLY A 545 2.21 -31.73 -10.04
C GLY A 545 3.10 -31.36 -11.24
N ASP A 546 2.51 -31.36 -12.43
CA ASP A 546 3.19 -31.03 -13.68
C ASP A 546 3.05 -29.55 -14.09
N ALA A 547 2.39 -28.71 -13.28
CA ALA A 547 2.02 -27.33 -13.62
C ALA A 547 3.20 -26.46 -14.07
N TYR A 548 4.40 -26.73 -13.57
CA TYR A 548 5.62 -25.97 -13.89
C TYR A 548 6.71 -26.81 -14.59
N GLY A 549 6.35 -27.98 -15.13
CA GLY A 549 7.26 -28.87 -15.85
C GLY A 549 8.26 -29.62 -14.95
N GLY A 550 8.48 -30.90 -15.29
CA GLY A 550 9.28 -31.86 -14.50
C GLY A 550 8.50 -32.41 -13.31
N ASN A 551 8.51 -33.72 -13.10
CA ASN A 551 7.90 -34.35 -11.92
C ASN A 551 8.72 -34.00 -10.67
N ARG A 552 8.48 -32.80 -10.10
CA ARG A 552 9.26 -32.22 -9.00
C ARG A 552 8.68 -32.51 -7.62
N ASP A 553 7.43 -32.95 -7.53
CA ASP A 553 6.75 -33.24 -6.26
C ASP A 553 7.45 -34.34 -5.43
N ALA A 554 8.31 -35.16 -6.03
CA ALA A 554 9.08 -36.19 -5.31
C ALA A 554 10.10 -35.61 -4.32
N ASP A 555 10.58 -34.38 -4.57
CA ASP A 555 11.61 -33.71 -3.76
C ASP A 555 11.02 -32.57 -2.91
N ILE A 556 9.71 -32.33 -2.98
CA ILE A 556 9.02 -31.27 -2.22
C ILE A 556 8.68 -31.82 -0.83
N PRO A 557 9.16 -31.17 0.25
CA PRO A 557 8.86 -31.62 1.60
C PRO A 557 7.42 -31.25 2.00
N ASP A 558 6.79 -32.09 2.82
CA ASP A 558 5.48 -31.79 3.42
C ASP A 558 5.60 -30.79 4.59
N ASP A 559 6.79 -30.61 5.20
CA ASP A 559 7.09 -29.61 6.24
C ASP A 559 8.59 -29.19 6.23
N LEU A 560 8.92 -28.08 6.89
CA LEU A 560 10.28 -27.54 7.07
C LEU A 560 10.70 -27.59 8.55
N PRO A 561 11.02 -28.78 9.11
CA PRO A 561 11.22 -28.95 10.56
C PRO A 561 12.41 -28.17 11.13
N HIS A 562 13.46 -27.95 10.32
CA HIS A 562 14.55 -27.03 10.64
C HIS A 562 15.24 -26.51 9.37
N ALA A 563 14.94 -25.27 9.01
CA ALA A 563 15.49 -24.62 7.83
C ALA A 563 15.96 -23.21 8.17
N VAL A 564 16.85 -22.68 7.33
CA VAL A 564 17.08 -21.24 7.23
C VAL A 564 16.43 -20.76 5.95
N ALA A 565 15.67 -19.68 6.00
CA ALA A 565 15.13 -19.03 4.81
C ALA A 565 15.85 -17.71 4.55
N LEU A 566 16.38 -17.54 3.35
CA LEU A 566 16.85 -16.26 2.82
C LEU A 566 15.73 -15.67 1.96
N LEU A 567 15.02 -14.69 2.51
CA LEU A 567 13.96 -13.97 1.81
C LEU A 567 14.53 -12.67 1.25
N VAL A 568 14.55 -12.56 -0.08
CA VAL A 568 15.08 -11.39 -0.80
C VAL A 568 14.11 -10.93 -1.88
N SER A 569 13.43 -9.81 -1.63
CA SER A 569 12.47 -9.17 -2.54
C SER A 569 12.86 -7.70 -2.81
N GLY A 570 11.95 -6.95 -3.43
CA GLY A 570 12.12 -5.49 -3.61
C GLY A 570 12.21 -4.73 -2.29
N GLY A 571 11.41 -5.13 -1.29
CA GLY A 571 11.31 -4.45 0.02
C GLY A 571 11.87 -5.23 1.21
N HIS A 572 12.24 -6.51 1.03
CA HIS A 572 12.73 -7.35 2.13
C HIS A 572 14.09 -7.98 1.80
N THR A 573 14.97 -8.05 2.79
CA THR A 573 16.19 -8.86 2.76
C THR A 573 16.48 -9.35 4.16
N GLN A 574 16.11 -10.61 4.43
CA GLN A 574 16.12 -11.19 5.76
C GLN A 574 16.60 -12.65 5.74
N ILE A 575 17.25 -13.06 6.83
CA ILE A 575 17.55 -14.45 7.16
C ILE A 575 16.66 -14.84 8.33
N LEU A 576 15.84 -15.88 8.12
CA LEU A 576 14.93 -16.41 9.11
C LEU A 576 15.31 -17.84 9.49
N GLU A 577 15.19 -18.20 10.76
CA GLU A 577 15.20 -19.59 11.20
C GLU A 577 13.76 -20.11 11.30
N VAL A 578 13.51 -21.26 10.68
CA VAL A 578 12.20 -21.90 10.52
C VAL A 578 12.22 -23.26 11.22
N HIS A 579 11.22 -23.52 12.06
CA HIS A 579 11.07 -24.79 12.81
C HIS A 579 9.77 -25.57 12.46
N GLY A 580 9.24 -25.29 11.27
CA GLY A 580 8.00 -25.83 10.73
C GLY A 580 7.16 -24.74 10.08
N VAL A 581 6.46 -25.07 9.02
CA VAL A 581 5.59 -24.10 8.33
C VAL A 581 4.40 -23.73 9.23
N GLY A 582 4.05 -22.44 9.25
CA GLY A 582 2.97 -21.91 10.09
C GLY A 582 3.33 -21.72 11.57
N LYS A 583 4.54 -22.08 12.01
CA LYS A 583 5.04 -21.72 13.34
C LYS A 583 5.71 -20.34 13.32
N PRO A 584 5.78 -19.64 14.48
CA PRO A 584 6.60 -18.44 14.62
C PRO A 584 8.03 -18.68 14.12
N MET A 585 8.51 -17.80 13.25
CA MET A 585 9.86 -17.84 12.68
C MET A 585 10.75 -16.85 13.41
N ARG A 586 12.02 -17.17 13.61
CA ARG A 586 12.97 -16.28 14.32
C ARG A 586 13.81 -15.50 13.33
N GLU A 587 13.79 -14.17 13.40
CA GLU A 587 14.72 -13.35 12.62
C GLU A 587 16.16 -13.54 13.13
N LEU A 588 17.07 -13.89 12.22
CA LEU A 588 18.51 -13.99 12.51
C LEU A 588 19.26 -12.72 12.12
N GLY A 589 18.83 -12.09 11.04
CA GLY A 589 19.37 -10.82 10.58
C GLY A 589 18.61 -10.28 9.38
N SER A 590 18.66 -8.98 9.22
CA SER A 590 17.93 -8.22 8.21
C SER A 590 18.81 -7.14 7.61
N THR A 591 18.36 -6.50 6.52
CA THR A 591 19.07 -5.34 5.98
C THR A 591 18.94 -4.16 6.94
N LEU A 592 20.05 -3.46 7.18
CA LEU A 592 20.09 -2.23 7.97
C LEU A 592 19.74 -0.99 7.12
N ASP A 593 19.70 -1.15 5.79
CA ASP A 593 19.43 -0.08 4.84
C ASP A 593 18.56 -0.56 3.66
N ASP A 594 19.07 -0.53 2.44
CA ASP A 594 18.36 -0.94 1.24
C ASP A 594 18.14 -2.45 1.25
N ALA A 595 16.97 -2.90 0.82
CA ALA A 595 16.82 -4.30 0.42
C ALA A 595 17.68 -4.59 -0.82
N ALA A 596 18.03 -5.87 -1.03
CA ALA A 596 18.79 -6.29 -2.20
C ALA A 596 18.10 -5.86 -3.51
N GLY A 597 16.78 -6.09 -3.63
CA GLY A 597 16.01 -5.68 -4.81
C GLY A 597 16.04 -4.18 -5.03
N GLU A 598 15.86 -3.38 -3.97
CA GLU A 598 15.99 -1.93 -4.03
C GLU A 598 17.40 -1.47 -4.47
N ALA A 599 18.46 -2.16 -4.03
CA ALA A 599 19.82 -1.87 -4.49
C ALA A 599 19.97 -2.15 -6.00
N TYR A 600 19.40 -3.24 -6.52
CA TYR A 600 19.33 -3.50 -7.97
C TYR A 600 18.59 -2.39 -8.71
N ASP A 601 17.43 -1.96 -8.22
CA ASP A 601 16.64 -0.89 -8.85
C ASP A 601 17.37 0.46 -8.83
N LYS A 602 18.03 0.80 -7.72
CA LYS A 602 18.83 2.02 -7.59
C LYS A 602 20.04 2.02 -8.52
N VAL A 603 20.73 0.89 -8.66
CA VAL A 603 21.87 0.77 -9.58
C VAL A 603 21.40 0.77 -11.03
N ALA A 604 20.32 0.07 -11.38
CA ALA A 604 19.76 0.09 -12.73
C ALA A 604 19.34 1.52 -13.13
N ARG A 605 18.69 2.25 -12.22
CA ARG A 605 18.35 3.66 -12.42
C ARG A 605 19.59 4.54 -12.62
N LEU A 606 20.64 4.31 -11.84
CA LEU A 606 21.91 5.03 -11.96
C LEU A 606 22.56 4.81 -13.34
N LEU A 607 22.49 3.60 -13.86
CA LEU A 607 23.04 3.22 -15.17
C LEU A 607 22.10 3.55 -16.33
N GLY A 608 20.94 4.14 -16.08
CA GLY A 608 19.95 4.46 -17.12
C GLY A 608 19.31 3.22 -17.75
N LEU A 609 19.21 2.12 -17.01
CA LEU A 609 18.69 0.81 -17.46
C LEU A 609 17.19 0.61 -17.19
N GLY A 610 16.54 1.55 -16.49
CA GLY A 610 15.10 1.54 -16.25
C GLY A 610 14.68 0.80 -14.99
N TYR A 611 13.40 0.41 -14.93
CA TYR A 611 12.77 -0.34 -13.85
C TYR A 611 11.82 -1.40 -14.43
N PRO A 612 11.74 -2.62 -13.88
CA PRO A 612 12.49 -3.13 -12.71
C PRO A 612 13.96 -3.41 -13.03
N GLY A 613 14.86 -3.08 -12.10
CA GLY A 613 16.31 -3.15 -12.30
C GLY A 613 16.90 -4.54 -12.19
N GLY A 614 16.35 -5.39 -11.31
CA GLY A 614 16.82 -6.76 -11.06
C GLY A 614 16.96 -7.61 -12.34
N PRO A 615 15.88 -7.80 -13.13
CA PRO A 615 15.93 -8.60 -14.36
C PRO A 615 16.86 -8.02 -15.44
N VAL A 616 16.94 -6.69 -15.54
CA VAL A 616 17.79 -6.02 -16.54
C VAL A 616 19.27 -6.20 -16.20
N ILE A 617 19.66 -5.96 -14.95
CA ILE A 617 21.04 -6.20 -14.48
C ILE A 617 21.41 -7.67 -14.62
N ASP A 618 20.53 -8.62 -14.26
CA ASP A 618 20.83 -10.06 -14.41
C ASP A 618 21.05 -10.48 -15.86
N ARG A 619 20.35 -9.85 -16.81
CA ARG A 619 20.53 -10.10 -18.24
C ARG A 619 21.90 -9.61 -18.72
N LEU A 620 22.25 -8.37 -18.39
CA LEU A 620 23.51 -7.73 -18.81
C LEU A 620 24.72 -8.39 -18.13
N ALA A 621 24.61 -8.70 -16.85
CA ALA A 621 25.66 -9.35 -16.06
C ALA A 621 26.08 -10.72 -16.63
N ALA A 622 25.20 -11.42 -17.35
CA ALA A 622 25.51 -12.73 -17.93
C ALA A 622 26.63 -12.69 -18.99
N ASN A 623 26.89 -11.52 -19.58
CA ASN A 623 27.93 -11.33 -20.60
C ASN A 623 29.14 -10.54 -20.07
N GLY A 624 29.14 -10.14 -18.81
CA GLY A 624 30.21 -9.35 -18.19
C GLY A 624 31.17 -10.17 -17.34
N ASP A 625 32.34 -9.60 -17.07
CA ASP A 625 33.32 -10.12 -16.12
C ASP A 625 32.96 -9.67 -14.68
N PRO A 626 32.59 -10.60 -13.77
CA PRO A 626 32.24 -10.28 -12.38
C PRO A 626 33.42 -9.81 -11.53
N THR A 627 34.65 -9.87 -12.06
CA THR A 627 35.89 -9.43 -11.40
C THR A 627 36.45 -8.13 -11.94
N ALA A 628 35.82 -7.55 -12.96
CA ALA A 628 36.27 -6.31 -13.60
C ALA A 628 36.34 -5.14 -12.61
N VAL A 629 35.40 -5.05 -11.67
CA VAL A 629 35.33 -3.97 -10.67
C VAL A 629 35.25 -4.54 -9.25
N PRO A 630 36.21 -4.20 -8.36
CA PRO A 630 36.23 -4.73 -7.00
C PRO A 630 35.28 -3.95 -6.07
N PHE A 631 33.97 -4.17 -6.21
CA PHE A 631 32.98 -3.54 -5.33
C PHE A 631 33.05 -4.03 -3.88
N PRO A 632 32.75 -3.18 -2.88
CA PRO A 632 32.82 -3.57 -1.48
C PRO A 632 31.75 -4.62 -1.12
N ARG A 633 32.09 -5.55 -0.22
CA ARG A 633 31.13 -6.49 0.39
C ARG A 633 30.73 -5.93 1.76
N GLY A 634 29.53 -5.35 1.84
CA GLY A 634 29.02 -4.72 3.07
C GLY A 634 28.95 -5.69 4.26
N LEU A 635 29.19 -5.16 5.47
CA LEU A 635 29.09 -5.89 6.75
C LEU A 635 29.76 -7.27 6.77
N SER A 636 30.95 -7.40 6.15
CA SER A 636 31.63 -8.69 6.00
C SER A 636 32.85 -8.85 6.91
N LYS A 637 33.10 -7.92 7.84
CA LYS A 637 34.20 -8.04 8.83
C LYS A 637 33.75 -8.91 10.00
N LYS A 638 34.70 -9.57 10.67
CA LYS A 638 34.41 -10.40 11.87
C LYS A 638 33.77 -9.63 13.04
N SER A 639 33.96 -8.31 13.09
CA SER A 639 33.37 -7.43 14.11
C SER A 639 31.95 -7.00 13.79
N ASP A 640 31.51 -7.16 12.54
CA ASP A 640 30.19 -6.73 12.08
C ASP A 640 29.12 -7.74 12.55
N PRO A 641 27.84 -7.36 12.59
CA PRO A 641 26.77 -8.29 12.86
C PRO A 641 26.81 -9.50 11.93
N ALA A 642 26.60 -10.69 12.48
CA ALA A 642 26.89 -11.95 11.80
C ALA A 642 26.01 -12.18 10.57
N TYR A 643 24.76 -11.69 10.59
CA TYR A 643 23.73 -12.02 9.60
C TYR A 643 23.10 -10.80 8.92
N ASP A 644 23.27 -9.58 9.46
CA ASP A 644 22.64 -8.37 8.90
C ASP A 644 23.25 -7.94 7.57
N PHE A 645 22.51 -7.21 6.75
CA PHE A 645 22.94 -6.75 5.43
C PHE A 645 23.08 -5.23 5.34
N SER A 646 23.87 -4.77 4.37
CA SER A 646 23.95 -3.36 3.99
C SER A 646 24.35 -3.30 2.52
N PHE A 647 23.48 -2.69 1.70
CA PHE A 647 23.65 -2.54 0.26
C PHE A 647 23.66 -1.07 -0.19
N SER A 648 23.25 -0.12 0.66
CA SER A 648 23.25 1.32 0.32
C SER A 648 24.62 1.82 -0.17
N GLY A 649 25.71 1.32 0.42
CA GLY A 649 27.09 1.65 0.04
C GLY A 649 27.48 1.18 -1.37
N LEU A 650 26.81 0.16 -1.92
CA LEU A 650 27.12 -0.35 -3.26
C LEU A 650 26.72 0.64 -4.36
N LYS A 651 25.54 1.27 -4.24
CA LYS A 651 25.13 2.32 -5.18
C LYS A 651 26.17 3.43 -5.26
N THR A 652 26.66 3.89 -4.10
CA THR A 652 27.69 4.92 -4.00
C THR A 652 29.02 4.45 -4.59
N ALA A 653 29.39 3.19 -4.40
CA ALA A 653 30.59 2.62 -4.99
C ALA A 653 30.49 2.56 -6.53
N VAL A 654 29.35 2.14 -7.07
CA VAL A 654 29.07 2.14 -8.53
C VAL A 654 29.12 3.56 -9.08
N ALA A 655 28.44 4.52 -8.44
CA ALA A 655 28.43 5.93 -8.83
C ALA A 655 29.86 6.48 -8.94
N ARG A 656 30.65 6.31 -7.87
CA ARG A 656 32.03 6.77 -7.80
C ARG A 656 32.93 6.12 -8.84
N PHE A 657 32.73 4.83 -9.13
CA PHE A 657 33.49 4.14 -10.15
C PHE A 657 33.23 4.74 -11.54
N VAL A 658 31.96 4.94 -11.91
CA VAL A 658 31.57 5.55 -13.19
C VAL A 658 32.10 6.98 -13.30
N GLU A 659 31.92 7.82 -12.27
CA GLU A 659 32.45 9.19 -12.26
C GLU A 659 33.97 9.25 -12.40
N GLN A 660 34.70 8.30 -11.83
CA GLN A 660 36.15 8.26 -11.93
C GLN A 660 36.61 7.80 -13.32
N ALA A 661 35.92 6.83 -13.94
CA ALA A 661 36.19 6.44 -15.32
C ALA A 661 35.96 7.62 -16.28
N ASP A 662 34.86 8.35 -16.10
CA ASP A 662 34.52 9.57 -16.85
C ASP A 662 35.61 10.63 -16.73
N ARG A 663 36.06 10.92 -15.51
CA ARG A 663 37.18 11.85 -15.26
C ARG A 663 38.51 11.40 -15.87
N ARG A 664 38.72 10.09 -16.06
CA ARG A 664 39.91 9.53 -16.71
C ARG A 664 39.77 9.41 -18.23
N GLY A 665 38.60 9.69 -18.80
CA GLY A 665 38.31 9.46 -20.22
C GLY A 665 38.34 7.98 -20.60
N GLU A 666 38.04 7.10 -19.63
CA GLU A 666 37.98 5.65 -19.81
C GLU A 666 36.56 5.21 -20.13
N THR A 667 36.43 4.20 -20.98
CA THR A 667 35.15 3.52 -21.24
C THR A 667 35.03 2.26 -20.40
N VAL A 668 33.86 2.04 -19.82
CA VAL A 668 33.52 0.89 -18.99
C VAL A 668 32.35 0.17 -19.65
N ALA A 669 32.50 -1.12 -19.93
CA ALA A 669 31.40 -1.96 -20.39
C ALA A 669 30.32 -2.05 -19.30
N VAL A 670 29.08 -1.72 -19.65
CA VAL A 670 27.96 -1.77 -18.70
C VAL A 670 27.69 -3.19 -18.21
N GLU A 671 27.97 -4.21 -19.04
CA GLU A 671 27.88 -5.62 -18.72
C GLU A 671 28.83 -6.01 -17.58
N ASP A 672 30.10 -5.58 -17.64
CA ASP A 672 31.13 -5.82 -16.61
C ASP A 672 30.76 -5.15 -15.28
N LEU A 673 30.22 -3.94 -15.35
CA LEU A 673 29.76 -3.20 -14.19
C LEU A 673 28.56 -3.89 -13.53
N CYS A 674 27.59 -4.34 -14.33
CA CYS A 674 26.44 -5.12 -13.87
C CYS A 674 26.88 -6.45 -13.24
N ALA A 675 27.81 -7.17 -13.88
CA ALA A 675 28.34 -8.44 -13.38
C ALA A 675 29.08 -8.26 -12.04
N SER A 676 29.94 -7.25 -11.96
CA SER A 676 30.70 -6.96 -10.74
C SER A 676 29.80 -6.52 -9.58
N PHE A 677 28.77 -5.70 -9.85
CA PHE A 677 27.78 -5.29 -8.85
C PHE A 677 26.95 -6.48 -8.36
N GLN A 678 26.41 -7.27 -9.30
CA GLN A 678 25.65 -8.48 -9.00
C GLN A 678 26.47 -9.44 -8.12
N GLU A 679 27.74 -9.65 -8.47
CA GLU A 679 28.63 -10.53 -7.70
C GLU A 679 28.80 -10.03 -6.26
N ALA A 680 28.96 -8.72 -6.04
CA ALA A 680 29.09 -8.16 -4.69
C ALA A 680 27.83 -8.38 -3.83
N VAL A 681 26.63 -8.28 -4.42
CA VAL A 681 25.36 -8.52 -3.70
C VAL A 681 25.19 -10.01 -3.37
N VAL A 682 25.26 -10.88 -4.38
CA VAL A 682 24.98 -12.32 -4.23
C VAL A 682 26.04 -13.03 -3.36
N ASP A 683 27.27 -12.54 -3.36
CA ASP A 683 28.34 -13.02 -2.49
C ASP A 683 28.00 -12.81 -1.00
N VAL A 684 27.56 -11.61 -0.61
CA VAL A 684 27.18 -11.35 0.79
C VAL A 684 25.95 -12.16 1.19
N LEU A 685 24.91 -12.16 0.35
CA LEU A 685 23.66 -12.88 0.60
C LEU A 685 23.91 -14.36 0.89
N THR A 686 24.59 -15.04 -0.02
CA THR A 686 24.79 -16.50 0.08
C THR A 686 25.82 -16.88 1.15
N ALA A 687 26.80 -16.03 1.44
CA ALA A 687 27.79 -16.31 2.48
C ALA A 687 27.12 -16.32 3.86
N LYS A 688 26.29 -15.30 4.13
CA LYS A 688 25.60 -15.15 5.41
C LYS A 688 24.51 -16.20 5.60
N ALA A 689 23.75 -16.51 4.54
CA ALA A 689 22.73 -17.56 4.59
C ALA A 689 23.33 -18.94 4.91
N VAL A 690 24.42 -19.34 4.23
CA VAL A 690 25.09 -20.63 4.51
C VAL A 690 25.78 -20.63 5.87
N LYS A 691 26.32 -19.49 6.31
CA LYS A 691 26.82 -19.34 7.68
C LYS A 691 25.71 -19.56 8.70
N ALA A 692 24.53 -18.95 8.50
CA ALA A 692 23.39 -19.14 9.38
C ALA A 692 22.97 -20.61 9.48
N CYS A 693 22.91 -21.35 8.35
CA CYS A 693 22.65 -22.80 8.38
C CYS A 693 23.64 -23.56 9.26
N ARG A 694 24.94 -23.25 9.16
CA ARG A 694 25.98 -23.93 9.95
C ARG A 694 25.89 -23.62 11.44
N ASP A 695 25.61 -22.37 11.77
CA ASP A 695 25.57 -21.91 13.15
C ASP A 695 24.30 -22.38 13.88
N THR A 696 23.16 -22.48 13.17
CA THR A 696 21.92 -23.02 13.73
C THR A 696 21.87 -24.55 13.69
N GLY A 697 22.57 -25.17 12.74
CA GLY A 697 22.49 -26.61 12.47
C GLY A 697 21.40 -26.99 11.46
N ALA A 698 20.76 -26.02 10.80
CA ALA A 698 19.76 -26.28 9.77
C ALA A 698 20.37 -27.00 8.56
N SER A 699 19.72 -28.08 8.12
CA SER A 699 20.16 -28.86 6.95
C SER A 699 19.62 -28.33 5.63
N VAL A 700 18.67 -27.39 5.67
CA VAL A 700 18.02 -26.80 4.48
C VAL A 700 18.24 -25.30 4.46
N LEU A 701 18.59 -24.77 3.29
CA LEU A 701 18.50 -23.35 2.95
C LEU A 701 17.37 -23.16 1.94
N LEU A 702 16.33 -22.43 2.34
CA LEU A 702 15.28 -21.97 1.43
C LEU A 702 15.67 -20.60 0.87
N LEU A 703 15.52 -20.43 -0.46
CA LEU A 703 15.71 -19.14 -1.14
C LEU A 703 14.38 -18.65 -1.72
N GLY A 704 13.82 -17.58 -1.13
CA GLY A 704 12.52 -17.00 -1.50
C GLY A 704 12.57 -15.52 -1.83
N GLY A 705 11.44 -14.97 -2.31
CA GLY A 705 11.30 -13.57 -2.73
C GLY A 705 11.76 -13.28 -4.18
N GLY A 706 11.34 -12.15 -4.75
CA GLY A 706 11.53 -11.85 -6.17
C GLY A 706 12.99 -11.81 -6.67
N VAL A 707 13.96 -11.46 -5.81
CA VAL A 707 15.39 -11.46 -6.18
C VAL A 707 15.92 -12.88 -6.32
N SER A 708 15.26 -13.89 -5.74
CA SER A 708 15.61 -15.30 -5.94
C SER A 708 15.53 -15.72 -7.42
N ALA A 709 14.84 -14.98 -8.29
CA ALA A 709 14.85 -15.22 -9.73
C ALA A 709 16.22 -14.98 -10.38
N ASN A 710 17.14 -14.28 -9.69
CA ASN A 710 18.48 -14.00 -10.17
C ASN A 710 19.30 -15.28 -10.39
N ARG A 711 19.79 -15.47 -11.63
CA ARG A 711 20.47 -16.71 -12.04
C ARG A 711 21.79 -16.92 -11.30
N ARG A 712 22.54 -15.84 -11.09
CA ARG A 712 23.83 -15.90 -10.39
C ARG A 712 23.66 -16.22 -8.90
N LEU A 713 22.66 -15.64 -8.25
CA LEU A 713 22.30 -15.93 -6.86
C LEU A 713 22.00 -17.41 -6.67
N ARG A 714 21.14 -18.00 -7.52
CA ARG A 714 20.83 -19.44 -7.48
C ARG A 714 22.08 -20.30 -7.65
N ALA A 715 22.91 -19.98 -8.64
CA ALA A 715 24.12 -20.75 -8.93
C ALA A 715 25.13 -20.70 -7.77
N LEU A 716 25.36 -19.52 -7.19
CA LEU A 716 26.30 -19.35 -6.08
C LEU A 716 25.78 -19.98 -4.78
N ALA A 717 24.47 -19.84 -4.50
CA ALA A 717 23.82 -20.50 -3.38
C ALA A 717 23.99 -22.03 -3.49
N ALA A 718 23.72 -22.60 -4.66
CA ALA A 718 23.84 -24.04 -4.89
C ALA A 718 25.26 -24.55 -4.64
N ALA A 719 26.27 -23.85 -5.16
CA ALA A 719 27.67 -24.21 -4.95
C ALA A 719 28.08 -24.16 -3.48
N ARG A 720 27.63 -23.13 -2.74
CA ARG A 720 27.97 -22.95 -1.31
C ARG A 720 27.23 -23.94 -0.41
N CYS A 721 25.96 -24.21 -0.69
CA CYS A 721 25.17 -25.22 0.00
C CYS A 721 25.78 -26.61 -0.18
N ALA A 722 26.12 -27.00 -1.42
CA ALA A 722 26.79 -28.26 -1.70
C ALA A 722 28.13 -28.40 -0.94
N SER A 723 28.92 -27.32 -0.88
CA SER A 723 30.18 -27.29 -0.13
C SER A 723 29.99 -27.34 1.40
N ALA A 724 28.81 -26.97 1.90
CA ALA A 724 28.48 -26.96 3.31
C ALA A 724 27.69 -28.19 3.78
N GLY A 725 27.30 -29.08 2.87
CA GLY A 725 26.40 -30.20 3.19
C GLY A 725 24.97 -29.75 3.51
N VAL A 726 24.54 -28.61 2.98
CA VAL A 726 23.20 -28.03 3.13
C VAL A 726 22.42 -28.29 1.85
N THR A 727 21.17 -28.71 1.95
CA THR A 727 20.25 -28.83 0.81
C THR A 727 19.69 -27.46 0.46
N LEU A 728 19.81 -27.03 -0.80
CA LEU A 728 19.22 -25.78 -1.28
C LEU A 728 17.83 -26.06 -1.84
N HIS A 729 16.83 -25.37 -1.32
CA HIS A 729 15.47 -25.34 -1.83
C HIS A 729 15.20 -24.00 -2.51
N VAL A 730 14.72 -24.06 -3.75
CA VAL A 730 14.35 -22.86 -4.52
C VAL A 730 13.04 -23.13 -5.24
N PRO A 731 11.96 -22.40 -4.90
CA PRO A 731 10.69 -22.56 -5.59
C PRO A 731 10.81 -22.31 -7.10
N PRO A 732 9.87 -22.86 -7.90
CA PRO A 732 9.66 -22.46 -9.28
C PRO A 732 9.53 -20.93 -9.41
N LEU A 733 10.07 -20.35 -10.49
CA LEU A 733 10.07 -18.89 -10.69
C LEU A 733 8.70 -18.21 -10.47
N PRO A 734 7.56 -18.74 -10.98
CA PRO A 734 6.24 -18.13 -10.75
C PRO A 734 5.76 -18.15 -9.30
N LEU A 735 6.43 -18.91 -8.43
CA LEU A 735 6.13 -19.03 -7.00
C LEU A 735 7.11 -18.22 -6.13
N CYS A 736 8.16 -17.65 -6.71
CA CYS A 736 9.13 -16.81 -6.01
C CYS A 736 8.67 -15.35 -5.85
N THR A 737 7.81 -14.87 -6.75
CA THR A 737 7.16 -13.56 -6.69
C THR A 737 5.83 -13.66 -5.96
N ASP A 738 5.26 -12.53 -5.58
CA ASP A 738 4.05 -12.48 -4.77
C ASP A 738 2.86 -13.13 -5.51
N ASN A 739 2.16 -14.03 -4.83
CA ASN A 739 1.08 -14.81 -5.42
C ASN A 739 0.07 -15.26 -4.34
N GLY A 740 -1.18 -15.53 -4.72
CA GLY A 740 -2.21 -15.94 -3.76
C GLY A 740 -2.05 -17.38 -3.25
N VAL A 741 -1.29 -18.23 -3.95
CA VAL A 741 -1.14 -19.65 -3.56
C VAL A 741 -0.22 -19.82 -2.36
N MET A 742 0.80 -18.96 -2.20
CA MET A 742 1.66 -18.95 -1.02
C MET A 742 0.87 -18.64 0.27
N ILE A 743 -0.11 -17.74 0.15
CA ILE A 743 -1.02 -17.33 1.24
C ILE A 743 -1.97 -18.47 1.59
N ALA A 744 -2.57 -19.10 0.58
CA ALA A 744 -3.43 -20.27 0.77
C ALA A 744 -2.65 -21.46 1.39
N THR A 745 -1.38 -21.62 1.02
CA THR A 745 -0.49 -22.68 1.54
C THR A 745 -0.17 -22.47 3.01
N LEU A 746 0.20 -21.25 3.42
CA LEU A 746 0.41 -20.92 4.82
C LEU A 746 -0.86 -21.18 5.65
N ALA A 747 -2.01 -20.72 5.16
CA ALA A 747 -3.29 -20.97 5.80
C ALA A 747 -3.62 -22.47 5.91
N ALA A 748 -3.34 -23.27 4.88
CA ALA A 748 -3.56 -24.72 4.90
C ALA A 748 -2.72 -25.41 6.00
N HIS A 749 -1.45 -25.01 6.17
CA HIS A 749 -0.61 -25.52 7.27
C HIS A 749 -1.13 -25.13 8.64
N LEU A 750 -1.54 -23.87 8.82
CA LEU A 750 -2.16 -23.40 10.07
C LEU A 750 -3.44 -24.18 10.38
N ILE A 751 -4.29 -24.43 9.38
CA ILE A 751 -5.51 -25.23 9.51
C ILE A 751 -5.18 -26.67 9.87
N GLY A 752 -4.19 -27.29 9.20
CA GLY A 752 -3.73 -28.64 9.50
C GLY A 752 -3.19 -28.78 10.93
N ALA A 753 -2.57 -27.72 11.46
CA ALA A 753 -2.10 -27.64 12.84
C ALA A 753 -3.21 -27.34 13.88
N GLY A 754 -4.46 -27.13 13.44
CA GLY A 754 -5.60 -26.84 14.31
C GLY A 754 -5.71 -25.38 14.77
N THR A 755 -5.05 -24.45 14.09
CA THR A 755 -5.11 -23.02 14.40
C THR A 755 -6.51 -22.46 14.16
N ALA A 756 -6.99 -21.68 15.13
CA ALA A 756 -8.29 -21.04 15.07
C ALA A 756 -8.34 -19.93 13.97
N PRO A 757 -9.50 -19.68 13.34
CA PRO A 757 -9.68 -18.58 12.41
C PRO A 757 -9.44 -17.21 13.05
N SER A 758 -8.97 -16.24 12.26
CA SER A 758 -8.71 -14.86 12.70
C SER A 758 -9.97 -14.05 13.02
N GLY A 759 -11.11 -14.41 12.44
CA GLY A 759 -12.34 -13.63 12.52
C GLY A 759 -12.35 -12.38 11.62
N LEU A 760 -13.54 -11.82 11.40
CA LEU A 760 -13.74 -10.78 10.38
C LEU A 760 -13.32 -9.37 10.83
N ARG A 761 -13.00 -9.18 12.11
CA ARG A 761 -12.58 -7.89 12.69
C ARG A 761 -11.07 -7.62 12.61
N VAL A 762 -10.27 -8.59 12.19
CA VAL A 762 -8.80 -8.45 12.22
C VAL A 762 -8.33 -7.26 11.39
N ALA A 763 -7.42 -6.45 11.93
CA ALA A 763 -6.85 -5.31 11.21
C ALA A 763 -5.77 -5.75 10.20
N THR A 764 -5.38 -4.87 9.29
CA THR A 764 -4.14 -5.02 8.51
C THR A 764 -3.00 -4.33 9.24
N ASP A 765 -1.82 -4.92 9.23
CA ASP A 765 -0.60 -4.37 9.82
C ASP A 765 0.50 -4.23 8.75
N PRO A 766 0.74 -3.02 8.23
CA PRO A 766 1.79 -2.76 7.23
C PRO A 766 3.20 -3.16 7.68
N SER A 767 3.43 -3.23 8.99
CA SER A 767 4.71 -3.49 9.65
C SER A 767 4.75 -4.86 10.36
N MET A 768 3.83 -5.75 10.03
CA MET A 768 3.64 -7.02 10.73
C MET A 768 4.94 -7.82 10.87
N ASP A 769 5.27 -8.15 12.12
CA ASP A 769 6.46 -8.94 12.45
C ASP A 769 6.36 -10.37 11.92
N VAL A 770 7.50 -10.88 11.43
CA VAL A 770 7.62 -12.23 10.87
C VAL A 770 7.37 -13.34 11.90
N GLU A 771 7.50 -13.03 13.19
CA GLU A 771 7.21 -13.94 14.30
C GLU A 771 5.71 -14.27 14.43
N VAL A 772 4.85 -13.45 13.83
CA VAL A 772 3.39 -13.62 13.86
C VAL A 772 2.95 -14.23 12.53
N PRO A 773 2.68 -15.55 12.44
CA PRO A 773 2.28 -16.18 11.17
C PRO A 773 0.80 -15.92 10.81
N VAL A 774 -0.03 -15.64 11.81
CA VAL A 774 -1.48 -15.39 11.68
C VAL A 774 -1.89 -14.36 12.73
N LEU A 775 -2.70 -13.38 12.34
CA LEU A 775 -3.32 -12.49 13.33
C LEU A 775 -4.52 -13.20 13.95
N ALA A 776 -4.45 -13.47 15.25
CA ALA A 776 -5.61 -13.94 16.03
C ALA A 776 -6.31 -12.77 16.73
N LEU A 777 -7.60 -12.94 17.08
CA LEU A 777 -8.30 -11.99 17.94
C LEU A 777 -7.61 -11.93 19.32
N GLY A 778 -6.93 -10.81 19.61
CA GLY A 778 -6.37 -10.52 20.94
C GLY A 778 -4.88 -10.14 21.01
N GLU A 779 -4.13 -10.13 19.90
CA GLU A 779 -2.69 -9.81 19.93
C GLU A 779 -2.35 -8.30 19.78
N VAL A 780 -3.35 -7.42 19.65
CA VAL A 780 -3.18 -5.95 19.51
C VAL A 780 -2.88 -5.24 20.86
N GLU A 781 -2.64 -5.99 21.93
CA GLU A 781 -2.47 -5.46 23.30
C GLU A 781 -1.04 -5.63 23.89
N ARG A 782 0.02 -5.72 23.07
CA ARG A 782 1.40 -5.75 23.61
C ARG A 782 2.32 -4.69 23.06
#